data_AF-A0A417CI96-F1
#
_entry.id   AF-A0A417CI96-F1
#
_cell.length_a   1.000
_cell.length_b   1.000
_cell.length_c   1.000
_cell.angle_alpha   90.00
_cell.angle_beta   90.00
_cell.angle_gamma   90.00
#
_symmetry.space_group_name_H-M   'P 1'
#
loop_
_entity.id
_entity.type
_entity.pdbx_description
1 polymer ?
#
loop_
_entity_poly.entity_id
_entity_poly.type
_entity_poly.pdbx_seq_one_letter_code
_entity_poly.pdbx_strand_id
1 'polypeptide(L)'
;MVKNRKLLAEQLVEESVVLLKNENQLLPLQEGQTVAVFGRSALVTYVSGNGSGAARGAESSNIIIELEKAGISVCEELKQYYLQQREAEAANPQEEFDFSQMKEAVNSGLMYEIFGTYHAPVPEYPIPECLLTNVRDKTNTAILVLGRNAGGEECDRRLEGDYYLTEEEKKLVSQVCENFPEVIVILNVNGLIDLEWTTKYTSVKSILFLGLPGEGGAKAVAEIIKGNVSPSGKLAFTIAHRYEDYPSAKHFSWDKEKEEHILTYEDYGLDAEENGSFGFRKSPVTVYQEDIYNGYRYFSSFGKEVLFPFGHGLSYTKFALDAAAVSKEEDGITIIIDVKNVGLCAGREVVQIYVSMPDGKTEKAERELKGFAKTEVLKPGEKTSVSIHIPWDGLSCYEEKSSVWLIEKGRYKLRMGTSSEETVCICELDVSEDIIYSICRSALGLKACNDGKLTFLKKNCLKDQELPSDACGGVCEENPMYKLTLSGIDVKPEKREAGQGRQVRDFSDFTEEQLAALLVGYGSGIPFAGFLDTAFPETICDKEGKPLTCNDHPAGHNGYVSPAIKDKGIHSVFYMDGPAGIGRTAWPTEMLLACAFNKEAWYRFGEAVGAECEEAQVDVWLAPAVNLHRNPLCGRNFEYFSEDPFLTGVCACAITKGVQENHQVLVCPKHFAVNEQETYRRGNAKKQYDAVDSVITERAARELYLKPFEMLVKKANVRCIMTSFNKINGIFAGGNSDLCNRILREEWGYEGFLVTDWGDMDIVVDGADAVAAGNDVVMPGGPPVIKQILNGYREGRVTRRQLETAASHLLRVIKSLKGRNGKNGKEDI
;
A
#
# COMPACT_ATOMS: atom_id res chain seq x y z
N MET A 1 -16.72 -19.10 5.61
CA MET A 1 -16.11 -20.40 5.21
C MET A 1 -15.93 -20.44 3.69
N VAL A 2 -14.83 -19.86 3.20
CA VAL A 2 -14.48 -19.81 1.77
C VAL A 2 -14.15 -21.23 1.29
N LYS A 3 -15.15 -21.95 0.74
CA LYS A 3 -14.97 -23.36 0.30
C LYS A 3 -14.04 -23.52 -0.91
N ASN A 4 -13.63 -22.44 -1.58
CA ASN A 4 -12.69 -22.48 -2.70
C ASN A 4 -11.85 -21.18 -2.79
N ARG A 5 -10.61 -21.21 -2.24
CA ARG A 5 -9.67 -20.07 -2.25
C ARG A 5 -9.26 -19.64 -3.65
N LYS A 6 -9.05 -20.59 -4.57
CA LYS A 6 -8.68 -20.32 -5.96
C LYS A 6 -9.74 -19.49 -6.69
N LEU A 7 -11.01 -19.87 -6.51
CA LEU A 7 -12.13 -19.12 -7.09
C LEU A 7 -12.22 -17.70 -6.52
N LEU A 8 -11.96 -17.53 -5.22
CA LEU A 8 -11.93 -16.19 -4.63
C LEU A 8 -10.76 -15.36 -5.19
N ALA A 9 -9.56 -15.94 -5.32
CA ALA A 9 -8.41 -15.24 -5.89
C ALA A 9 -8.70 -14.75 -7.31
N GLU A 10 -9.34 -15.58 -8.13
CA GLU A 10 -9.83 -15.21 -9.47
C GLU A 10 -10.85 -14.05 -9.41
N GLN A 11 -11.90 -14.18 -8.58
CA GLN A 11 -12.93 -13.14 -8.43
C GLN A 11 -12.37 -11.79 -7.96
N LEU A 12 -11.39 -11.81 -7.05
CA LEU A 12 -10.73 -10.59 -6.58
C LEU A 12 -10.00 -9.89 -7.73
N VAL A 13 -9.35 -10.63 -8.63
CA VAL A 13 -8.71 -10.06 -9.82
C VAL A 13 -9.75 -9.55 -10.82
N GLU A 14 -10.80 -10.32 -11.08
CA GLU A 14 -11.90 -9.93 -11.98
C GLU A 14 -12.52 -8.58 -11.59
N GLU A 15 -12.67 -8.34 -10.29
CA GLU A 15 -13.19 -7.07 -9.77
C GLU A 15 -12.19 -5.91 -9.83
N SER A 16 -10.89 -6.20 -9.92
CA SER A 16 -9.79 -5.25 -9.76
C SER A 16 -9.15 -4.81 -11.08
N VAL A 17 -9.19 -5.65 -12.13
CA VAL A 17 -8.64 -5.31 -13.44
C VAL A 17 -9.31 -4.04 -13.99
N VAL A 18 -8.48 -3.10 -14.43
CA VAL A 18 -8.94 -1.78 -14.91
C VAL A 18 -8.81 -1.72 -16.41
N LEU A 19 -9.93 -1.49 -17.10
CA LEU A 19 -9.94 -1.16 -18.52
C LEU A 19 -9.72 0.35 -18.69
N LEU A 20 -8.52 0.75 -19.11
CA LEU A 20 -8.14 2.16 -19.23
C LEU A 20 -8.65 2.79 -20.53
N LYS A 21 -8.65 1.99 -21.60
CA LYS A 21 -9.01 2.40 -22.96
C LYS A 21 -9.72 1.23 -23.67
N ASN A 22 -10.75 1.52 -24.46
CA ASN A 22 -11.44 0.55 -25.33
C ASN A 22 -12.13 1.25 -26.52
N GLU A 23 -11.33 1.67 -27.49
CA GLU A 23 -11.83 2.26 -28.73
C GLU A 23 -12.51 1.23 -29.61
N ASN A 24 -13.54 1.67 -30.36
CA ASN A 24 -14.34 0.84 -31.28
C ASN A 24 -15.01 -0.38 -30.63
N GLN A 25 -15.04 -0.44 -29.29
CA GLN A 25 -15.51 -1.62 -28.55
C GLN A 25 -14.76 -2.89 -28.99
N LEU A 26 -13.43 -2.80 -29.18
CA LEU A 26 -12.60 -3.93 -29.56
C LEU A 26 -12.73 -5.08 -28.55
N LEU A 27 -12.73 -4.77 -27.26
CA LEU A 27 -13.07 -5.72 -26.22
C LEU A 27 -14.57 -5.64 -25.88
N PRO A 28 -15.24 -6.78 -25.62
CA PRO A 28 -14.67 -8.14 -25.56
C PRO A 28 -14.49 -8.82 -26.93
N LEU A 29 -13.59 -9.81 -26.98
CA LEU A 29 -13.32 -10.63 -28.17
C LEU A 29 -14.38 -11.71 -28.40
N GLN A 30 -14.57 -12.09 -29.66
CA GLN A 30 -15.58 -13.09 -30.06
C GLN A 30 -15.07 -14.53 -29.90
N GLU A 31 -16.01 -15.48 -29.78
CA GLU A 31 -15.70 -16.93 -29.76
C GLU A 31 -14.95 -17.34 -31.03
N GLY A 32 -13.84 -18.07 -30.84
CA GLY A 32 -12.97 -18.53 -31.92
C GLY A 32 -12.15 -17.44 -32.60
N GLN A 33 -12.26 -16.16 -32.19
CA GLN A 33 -11.47 -15.08 -32.76
C GLN A 33 -9.98 -15.36 -32.57
N THR A 34 -9.23 -15.31 -33.67
CA THR A 34 -7.78 -15.52 -33.66
C THR A 34 -7.06 -14.25 -33.26
N VAL A 35 -6.11 -14.34 -32.33
CA VAL A 35 -5.25 -13.22 -31.90
C VAL A 35 -3.78 -13.60 -31.90
N ALA A 36 -2.94 -12.62 -32.18
CA ALA A 36 -1.49 -12.72 -32.07
C ALA A 36 -1.05 -12.23 -30.69
N VAL A 37 -0.54 -13.11 -29.82
CA VAL A 37 -0.11 -12.74 -28.47
C VAL A 37 1.40 -12.53 -28.43
N PHE A 38 1.81 -11.30 -28.14
CA PHE A 38 3.19 -10.85 -28.02
C PHE A 38 3.52 -10.50 -26.57
N GLY A 39 4.82 -10.54 -26.28
CA GLY A 39 5.40 -10.25 -24.97
C GLY A 39 5.65 -11.51 -24.15
N ARG A 40 6.86 -11.69 -23.64
CA ARG A 40 7.25 -12.88 -22.84
C ARG A 40 6.36 -13.08 -21.61
N SER A 41 5.84 -11.99 -21.05
CA SER A 41 4.99 -11.98 -19.85
C SER A 41 3.62 -12.64 -20.08
N ALA A 42 3.22 -12.86 -21.33
CA ALA A 42 2.06 -13.68 -21.67
C ALA A 42 2.27 -15.17 -21.34
N LEU A 43 3.52 -15.65 -21.37
CA LEU A 43 3.92 -17.00 -20.96
C LEU A 43 4.43 -17.07 -19.52
N VAL A 44 5.14 -16.02 -19.07
CA VAL A 44 5.70 -15.90 -17.72
C VAL A 44 5.01 -14.74 -17.03
N THR A 45 3.74 -14.95 -16.68
CA THR A 45 2.94 -13.94 -16.00
C THR A 45 3.49 -13.74 -14.58
N TYR A 46 3.88 -12.50 -14.26
CA TYR A 46 4.30 -12.13 -12.92
C TYR A 46 3.09 -12.14 -12.00
N VAL A 47 3.07 -13.07 -11.06
CA VAL A 47 1.95 -13.26 -10.11
C VAL A 47 2.12 -12.48 -8.82
N SER A 48 3.36 -12.11 -8.47
CA SER A 48 3.73 -11.47 -7.21
C SER A 48 4.97 -10.59 -7.40
N GLY A 49 5.22 -9.69 -6.46
CA GLY A 49 6.43 -8.87 -6.41
C GLY A 49 7.60 -9.60 -5.75
N ASN A 50 8.62 -8.83 -5.36
CA ASN A 50 9.84 -9.33 -4.72
C ASN A 50 9.85 -9.08 -3.20
N GLY A 51 10.86 -9.61 -2.50
CA GLY A 51 11.07 -9.35 -1.06
C GLY A 51 10.07 -10.02 -0.13
N SER A 52 9.93 -9.50 1.09
CA SER A 52 9.03 -10.04 2.13
C SER A 52 7.55 -10.03 1.73
N GLY A 53 7.13 -9.12 0.85
CA GLY A 53 5.75 -9.07 0.33
C GLY A 53 5.42 -10.10 -0.75
N ALA A 54 6.38 -10.95 -1.15
CA ALA A 54 6.18 -11.92 -2.22
C ALA A 54 5.40 -13.16 -1.75
N ALA A 55 4.42 -13.60 -2.54
CA ALA A 55 3.71 -14.85 -2.33
C ALA A 55 4.09 -15.89 -3.41
N ARG A 56 4.30 -17.14 -3.00
CA ARG A 56 4.46 -18.30 -3.90
C ARG A 56 3.25 -19.22 -3.72
N GLY A 57 2.39 -19.31 -4.73
CA GLY A 57 1.23 -20.19 -4.76
C GLY A 57 1.51 -21.53 -5.45
N ALA A 58 0.45 -22.25 -5.81
CA ALA A 58 0.56 -23.42 -6.69
C ALA A 58 1.04 -23.01 -8.10
N GLU A 59 1.35 -23.98 -8.97
CA GLU A 59 1.63 -23.69 -10.39
C GLU A 59 0.54 -22.79 -10.99
N SER A 60 0.92 -21.57 -11.34
CA SER A 60 0.04 -20.59 -11.98
C SER A 60 -0.02 -20.84 -13.48
N SER A 61 -1.22 -20.78 -14.05
CA SER A 61 -1.39 -20.77 -15.51
C SER A 61 -0.84 -19.48 -16.11
N ASN A 62 -0.80 -19.40 -17.44
CA ASN A 62 -0.38 -18.20 -18.15
C ASN A 62 -1.51 -17.69 -19.07
N ILE A 63 -1.38 -16.43 -19.49
CA ILE A 63 -2.43 -15.72 -20.24
C ILE A 63 -2.76 -16.45 -21.55
N ILE A 64 -1.77 -16.99 -22.26
CA ILE A 64 -2.00 -17.71 -23.53
C ILE A 64 -2.88 -18.94 -23.32
N ILE A 65 -2.58 -19.76 -22.32
CA ILE A 65 -3.35 -20.98 -22.02
C ILE A 65 -4.77 -20.63 -21.58
N GLU A 66 -4.95 -19.62 -20.75
CA GLU A 66 -6.28 -19.24 -20.27
C GLU A 66 -7.14 -18.58 -21.36
N LEU A 67 -6.54 -17.85 -22.30
CA LEU A 67 -7.24 -17.36 -23.49
C LEU A 67 -7.81 -18.52 -24.33
N GLU A 68 -7.01 -19.56 -24.58
CA GLU A 68 -7.47 -20.75 -25.32
C GLU A 68 -8.60 -21.47 -24.59
N LYS A 69 -8.50 -21.60 -23.25
CA LYS A 69 -9.57 -22.19 -22.43
C LYS A 69 -10.86 -21.35 -22.45
N ALA A 70 -10.73 -20.03 -22.54
CA ALA A 70 -11.85 -19.11 -22.66
C ALA A 70 -12.46 -19.06 -24.09
N GLY A 71 -11.94 -19.85 -25.04
CA GLY A 71 -12.47 -19.93 -26.41
C GLY A 71 -11.89 -18.90 -27.37
N ILE A 72 -10.76 -18.29 -27.06
CA ILE A 72 -10.00 -17.40 -27.96
C ILE A 72 -8.89 -18.20 -28.64
N SER A 73 -8.80 -18.11 -29.97
CA SER A 73 -7.75 -18.82 -30.72
C SER A 73 -6.45 -18.01 -30.69
N VAL A 74 -5.32 -18.64 -30.38
CA VAL A 74 -4.00 -17.97 -30.42
C VAL A 74 -3.21 -18.43 -31.64
N CYS A 75 -2.46 -17.53 -32.28
CA CYS A 75 -1.57 -17.89 -33.38
C CYS A 75 -0.49 -18.90 -32.94
N GLU A 76 -0.66 -20.15 -33.35
CA GLU A 76 0.17 -21.28 -32.90
C GLU A 76 1.66 -21.10 -33.21
N GLU A 77 2.03 -20.58 -34.39
CA GLU A 77 3.45 -20.37 -34.73
C GLU A 77 4.15 -19.38 -33.81
N LEU A 78 3.45 -18.32 -33.40
CA LEU A 78 3.99 -17.32 -32.48
C LEU A 78 4.11 -17.89 -31.06
N LYS A 79 3.09 -18.63 -30.61
CA LYS A 79 3.12 -19.35 -29.33
C LYS A 79 4.30 -20.32 -29.27
N GLN A 80 4.48 -21.15 -30.30
CA GLN A 80 5.60 -22.09 -30.38
C GLN A 80 6.96 -21.40 -30.43
N TYR A 81 7.06 -20.25 -31.12
CA TYR A 81 8.29 -19.45 -31.10
C TYR A 81 8.64 -18.98 -29.68
N TYR A 82 7.70 -18.40 -28.94
CA TYR A 82 7.93 -17.95 -27.57
C TYR A 82 8.28 -19.12 -26.63
N LEU A 83 7.66 -20.29 -26.79
CA LEU A 83 8.01 -21.51 -26.03
C LEU A 83 9.45 -21.96 -26.31
N GLN A 84 9.86 -21.99 -27.59
CA GLN A 84 11.22 -22.36 -27.99
C GLN A 84 12.28 -21.38 -27.46
N GLN A 85 11.99 -20.07 -27.48
CA GLN A 85 12.90 -19.06 -26.89
C GLN A 85 13.09 -19.30 -25.40
N ARG A 86 11.99 -19.56 -24.67
CA ARG A 86 12.04 -19.87 -23.23
C ARG A 86 12.81 -21.16 -22.94
N GLU A 87 12.61 -22.22 -23.72
CA GLU A 87 13.37 -23.45 -23.58
C GLU A 87 14.87 -23.26 -23.83
N ALA A 88 15.22 -22.45 -24.85
CA ALA A 88 16.62 -22.11 -25.14
C ALA A 88 17.29 -21.29 -24.02
N GLU A 89 16.54 -20.36 -23.41
CA GLU A 89 16.98 -19.58 -22.24
C GLU A 89 17.20 -20.50 -21.02
N ALA A 90 16.25 -21.40 -20.75
CA ALA A 90 16.37 -22.37 -19.65
C ALA A 90 17.52 -23.38 -19.84
N ALA A 91 17.91 -23.68 -21.07
CA ALA A 91 19.03 -24.56 -21.37
C ALA A 91 20.42 -23.91 -21.16
N ASN A 92 20.49 -22.57 -21.14
CA ASN A 92 21.69 -21.79 -20.85
C ASN A 92 21.42 -20.85 -19.67
N PRO A 93 21.21 -21.39 -18.45
CA PRO A 93 20.97 -20.55 -17.29
C PRO A 93 22.17 -19.62 -17.09
N GLN A 94 21.92 -18.33 -16.98
CA GLN A 94 22.90 -17.43 -16.34
C GLN A 94 23.12 -17.94 -14.91
N GLU A 95 24.33 -17.79 -14.36
CA GLU A 95 24.63 -18.21 -12.98
C GLU A 95 23.63 -17.57 -12.01
N GLU A 96 22.66 -18.35 -11.55
CA GLU A 96 21.84 -17.96 -10.40
C GLU A 96 22.73 -17.94 -9.17
N PHE A 97 22.61 -16.88 -8.38
CA PHE A 97 23.37 -16.71 -7.15
C PHE A 97 23.00 -17.82 -6.16
N ASP A 98 23.95 -18.71 -5.87
CA ASP A 98 23.76 -19.84 -4.95
C ASP A 98 23.80 -19.38 -3.49
N PHE A 99 22.63 -19.07 -2.93
CA PHE A 99 22.45 -18.68 -1.53
C PHE A 99 22.87 -19.76 -0.52
N SER A 100 23.01 -21.04 -0.94
CA SER A 100 23.36 -22.13 -0.02
C SER A 100 24.80 -22.06 0.50
N GLN A 101 25.65 -21.25 -0.14
CA GLN A 101 27.07 -21.11 0.19
C GLN A 101 27.39 -19.99 1.19
N MET A 102 26.40 -19.20 1.62
CA MET A 102 26.64 -17.96 2.38
C MET A 102 26.20 -18.00 3.85
N LYS A 103 26.41 -19.10 4.58
CA LYS A 103 26.07 -19.21 6.03
C LYS A 103 26.66 -18.09 6.91
N GLU A 104 27.82 -17.53 6.56
CA GLU A 104 28.48 -16.46 7.33
C GLU A 104 28.00 -15.03 6.98
N ALA A 105 27.38 -14.81 5.81
CA ALA A 105 26.87 -13.48 5.39
C ALA A 105 25.56 -13.08 6.08
N VAL A 106 24.90 -14.06 6.68
CA VAL A 106 23.52 -14.03 7.21
C VAL A 106 23.38 -13.11 8.44
N ASN A 107 24.46 -12.84 9.16
CA ASN A 107 24.48 -11.95 10.32
C ASN A 107 25.07 -10.56 10.01
N SER A 108 25.05 -10.12 8.75
CA SER A 108 25.67 -8.87 8.32
C SER A 108 24.77 -8.11 7.33
N GLY A 109 24.84 -6.77 7.31
CA GLY A 109 24.16 -5.91 6.33
C GLY A 109 24.42 -6.26 4.84
N LEU A 110 25.34 -7.20 4.56
CA LEU A 110 25.62 -7.78 3.24
C LEU A 110 24.39 -8.49 2.63
N MET A 111 23.56 -9.14 3.44
CA MET A 111 22.38 -9.86 2.93
C MET A 111 21.39 -8.88 2.27
N TYR A 112 21.13 -7.76 2.92
CA TYR A 112 20.28 -6.71 2.37
C TYR A 112 20.92 -5.93 1.22
N GLU A 113 22.24 -5.87 1.12
CA GLU A 113 22.90 -5.35 -0.09
C GLU A 113 22.64 -6.26 -1.30
N ILE A 114 22.62 -7.58 -1.09
CA ILE A 114 22.25 -8.55 -2.14
C ILE A 114 20.77 -8.38 -2.51
N PHE A 115 19.85 -8.31 -1.53
CA PHE A 115 18.42 -8.09 -1.81
C PHE A 115 18.13 -6.73 -2.45
N GLY A 116 18.84 -5.68 -2.03
CA GLY A 116 18.75 -4.34 -2.58
C GLY A 116 19.45 -4.16 -3.92
N THR A 117 19.98 -5.25 -4.51
CA THR A 117 20.57 -5.23 -5.85
C THR A 117 19.46 -5.06 -6.87
N TYR A 118 19.63 -4.07 -7.74
CA TYR A 118 18.67 -3.84 -8.80
C TYR A 118 18.82 -4.91 -9.89
N HIS A 119 17.71 -5.56 -10.20
CA HIS A 119 17.60 -6.47 -11.32
C HIS A 119 16.81 -5.79 -12.44
N ALA A 120 17.48 -5.53 -13.55
CA ALA A 120 16.82 -4.95 -14.72
C ALA A 120 15.75 -5.90 -15.27
N PRO A 121 14.67 -5.37 -15.88
CA PRO A 121 13.71 -6.19 -16.61
C PRO A 121 14.41 -7.09 -17.63
N VAL A 122 13.96 -8.35 -17.70
CA VAL A 122 14.55 -9.32 -18.62
C VAL A 122 14.26 -8.88 -20.06
N PRO A 123 15.27 -8.82 -20.95
CA PRO A 123 15.06 -8.41 -22.33
C PRO A 123 13.98 -9.24 -23.04
N GLU A 124 13.25 -8.57 -23.93
CA GLU A 124 12.20 -9.17 -24.74
C GLU A 124 12.79 -9.90 -25.96
N TYR A 125 12.09 -10.93 -26.46
CA TYR A 125 12.58 -11.70 -27.60
C TYR A 125 12.40 -10.94 -28.92
N PRO A 126 13.42 -10.86 -29.79
CA PRO A 126 13.29 -10.20 -31.09
C PRO A 126 12.42 -11.02 -32.04
N ILE A 127 11.32 -10.45 -32.54
CA ILE A 127 10.41 -11.18 -33.44
C ILE A 127 10.95 -11.17 -34.87
N PRO A 128 11.18 -12.35 -35.51
CA PRO A 128 11.60 -12.42 -36.90
C PRO A 128 10.53 -11.89 -37.87
N GLU A 129 10.94 -11.12 -38.88
CA GLU A 129 10.03 -10.53 -39.87
C GLU A 129 9.18 -11.57 -40.62
N CYS A 130 9.75 -12.74 -40.91
CA CYS A 130 9.01 -13.84 -41.56
C CYS A 130 7.90 -14.40 -40.66
N LEU A 131 8.14 -14.49 -39.35
CA LEU A 131 7.13 -14.91 -38.39
C LEU A 131 6.03 -13.84 -38.28
N LEU A 132 6.42 -12.57 -38.18
CA LEU A 132 5.49 -11.45 -38.12
C LEU A 132 4.56 -11.41 -39.34
N THR A 133 5.11 -11.60 -40.54
CA THR A 133 4.34 -11.67 -41.80
C THR A 133 3.33 -12.81 -41.76
N ASN A 134 3.76 -14.02 -41.37
CA ASN A 134 2.88 -15.20 -41.30
C ASN A 134 1.74 -15.03 -40.30
N VAL A 135 2.01 -14.37 -39.17
CA VAL A 135 1.01 -14.12 -38.13
C VAL A 135 -0.01 -13.08 -38.60
N ARG A 136 0.43 -12.02 -39.29
CA ARG A 136 -0.45 -10.98 -39.85
C ARG A 136 -1.41 -11.53 -40.90
N ASP A 137 -1.01 -12.53 -41.67
CA ASP A 137 -1.89 -13.17 -42.66
C ASP A 137 -3.07 -13.94 -41.99
N LYS A 138 -3.01 -14.17 -40.67
CA LYS A 138 -4.02 -14.91 -39.91
C LYS A 138 -4.95 -14.05 -39.08
N THR A 139 -4.50 -12.88 -38.64
CA THR A 139 -5.30 -11.99 -37.79
C THR A 139 -4.87 -10.53 -37.89
N ASN A 140 -5.83 -9.64 -37.68
CA ASN A 140 -5.62 -8.20 -37.55
C ASN A 140 -5.48 -7.75 -36.09
N THR A 141 -5.74 -8.64 -35.12
CA THR A 141 -5.80 -8.31 -33.71
C THR A 141 -4.57 -8.87 -32.98
N ALA A 142 -3.83 -7.99 -32.30
CA ALA A 142 -2.69 -8.36 -31.46
C ALA A 142 -2.98 -8.06 -29.99
N ILE A 143 -2.49 -8.93 -29.10
CA ILE A 143 -2.39 -8.69 -27.66
C ILE A 143 -0.91 -8.52 -27.34
N LEU A 144 -0.53 -7.39 -26.75
CA LEU A 144 0.82 -7.10 -26.29
C LEU A 144 0.85 -7.09 -24.76
N VAL A 145 1.57 -8.02 -24.15
CA VAL A 145 1.70 -8.11 -22.68
C VAL A 145 3.05 -7.56 -22.24
N LEU A 146 3.04 -6.41 -21.55
CA LEU A 146 4.24 -5.80 -20.97
C LEU A 146 4.36 -6.19 -19.50
N GLY A 147 5.55 -6.63 -19.09
CA GLY A 147 5.79 -7.12 -17.73
C GLY A 147 6.82 -6.31 -16.95
N ARG A 148 6.61 -6.14 -15.65
CA ARG A 148 7.61 -5.58 -14.73
C ARG A 148 7.63 -6.33 -13.41
N ASN A 149 8.84 -6.61 -12.94
CA ASN A 149 9.10 -7.11 -11.60
C ASN A 149 10.44 -6.54 -11.07
N ALA A 150 10.82 -5.35 -11.52
CA ALA A 150 12.03 -4.66 -11.08
C ALA A 150 11.74 -3.80 -9.84
N GLY A 151 12.75 -3.62 -8.99
CA GLY A 151 12.58 -3.03 -7.66
C GLY A 151 11.88 -3.96 -6.66
N GLY A 152 11.75 -3.49 -5.44
CA GLY A 152 11.22 -4.23 -4.32
C GLY A 152 11.77 -3.69 -3.01
N GLU A 153 11.80 -4.55 -2.00
CA GLU A 153 12.42 -4.23 -0.73
C GLU A 153 13.90 -3.82 -0.90
N GLU A 154 14.31 -2.73 -0.26
CA GLU A 154 15.67 -2.15 -0.38
C GLU A 154 16.04 -1.66 -1.79
N CYS A 155 15.13 -1.65 -2.77
CA CYS A 155 15.48 -1.29 -4.14
C CYS A 155 14.33 -0.56 -4.83
N ASP A 156 14.49 0.74 -5.08
CA ASP A 156 13.55 1.47 -5.93
C ASP A 156 13.75 1.12 -7.40
N ARG A 157 12.71 1.35 -8.18
CA ARG A 157 12.68 1.15 -9.63
C ARG A 157 13.47 2.23 -10.35
N ARG A 158 13.84 1.95 -11.60
CA ARG A 158 14.63 2.89 -12.42
C ARG A 158 13.79 3.59 -13.48
N LEU A 159 14.24 4.77 -13.90
CA LEU A 159 13.64 5.45 -15.05
C LEU A 159 13.93 4.70 -16.35
N GLU A 160 15.21 4.63 -16.70
CA GLU A 160 15.65 4.03 -17.96
C GLU A 160 15.58 2.51 -17.92
N GLY A 161 14.90 1.92 -18.91
CA GLY A 161 14.77 0.47 -19.05
C GLY A 161 13.90 -0.20 -17.98
N ASP A 162 13.08 0.56 -17.25
CA ASP A 162 12.09 0.04 -16.29
C ASP A 162 10.80 0.87 -16.30
N TYR A 163 10.79 2.10 -15.77
CA TYR A 163 9.63 2.99 -15.97
C TYR A 163 9.37 3.27 -17.45
N TYR A 164 10.43 3.58 -18.21
CA TYR A 164 10.38 3.63 -19.67
C TYR A 164 10.56 2.23 -20.28
N LEU A 165 10.01 2.03 -21.47
CA LEU A 165 10.20 0.79 -22.23
C LEU A 165 11.70 0.50 -22.44
N THR A 166 12.09 -0.77 -22.38
CA THR A 166 13.44 -1.21 -22.76
C THR A 166 13.67 -1.02 -24.27
N GLU A 167 14.91 -1.08 -24.73
CA GLU A 167 15.22 -0.96 -26.17
C GLU A 167 14.59 -2.10 -26.99
N GLU A 168 14.54 -3.31 -26.43
CA GLU A 168 13.88 -4.47 -27.04
C GLU A 168 12.35 -4.29 -27.07
N GLU A 169 11.76 -3.76 -26.01
CA GLU A 169 10.33 -3.47 -25.97
C GLU A 169 9.94 -2.35 -26.93
N LYS A 170 10.75 -1.30 -27.07
CA LYS A 170 10.53 -0.24 -28.08
C LYS A 170 10.47 -0.83 -29.49
N LYS A 171 11.37 -1.76 -29.82
CA LYS A 171 11.35 -2.47 -31.11
C LYS A 171 10.09 -3.32 -31.25
N LEU A 172 9.74 -4.11 -30.23
CA LEU A 172 8.53 -4.94 -30.27
C LEU A 172 7.26 -4.10 -30.41
N VAL A 173 7.13 -3.02 -29.64
CA VAL A 173 6.00 -2.08 -29.70
C VAL A 173 5.85 -1.50 -31.10
N SER A 174 6.96 -1.03 -31.71
CA SER A 174 6.97 -0.52 -33.09
C SER A 174 6.50 -1.61 -34.06
N GLN A 175 7.09 -2.82 -33.98
CA GLN A 175 6.74 -3.95 -34.85
C GLN A 175 5.25 -4.32 -34.74
N VAL A 176 4.71 -4.42 -33.53
CA VAL A 176 3.31 -4.77 -33.30
C VAL A 176 2.37 -3.65 -33.74
N CYS A 177 2.61 -2.42 -33.28
CA CYS A 177 1.69 -1.31 -33.50
C CYS A 177 1.67 -0.82 -34.95
N GLU A 178 2.72 -1.07 -35.74
CA GLU A 178 2.77 -0.72 -37.17
C GLU A 178 2.20 -1.82 -38.07
N ASN A 179 2.13 -3.07 -37.60
CA ASN A 179 1.68 -4.21 -38.42
C ASN A 179 0.26 -4.70 -38.09
N PHE A 180 -0.28 -4.38 -36.92
CA PHE A 180 -1.64 -4.75 -36.52
C PHE A 180 -2.51 -3.50 -36.32
N PRO A 181 -3.69 -3.42 -36.96
CA PRO A 181 -4.60 -2.28 -36.79
C PRO A 181 -5.33 -2.28 -35.42
N GLU A 182 -5.40 -3.42 -34.75
CA GLU A 182 -6.11 -3.60 -33.48
C GLU A 182 -5.18 -4.20 -32.42
N VAL A 183 -4.62 -3.34 -31.56
CA VAL A 183 -3.70 -3.75 -30.50
C VAL A 183 -4.38 -3.58 -29.14
N ILE A 184 -4.35 -4.66 -28.35
CA ILE A 184 -4.74 -4.70 -26.94
C ILE A 184 -3.47 -4.77 -26.11
N VAL A 185 -3.25 -3.81 -25.22
CA VAL A 185 -2.10 -3.80 -24.30
C VAL A 185 -2.54 -4.33 -22.93
N ILE A 186 -1.79 -5.26 -22.36
CA ILE A 186 -1.98 -5.77 -20.99
C ILE A 186 -0.74 -5.42 -20.16
N LEU A 187 -0.96 -4.72 -19.04
CA LEU A 187 0.10 -4.27 -18.14
C LEU A 187 0.19 -5.20 -16.93
N ASN A 188 1.12 -6.15 -16.96
CA ASN A 188 1.42 -7.06 -15.86
C ASN A 188 2.65 -6.57 -15.07
N VAL A 189 2.45 -5.51 -14.29
CA VAL A 189 3.53 -4.70 -13.73
C VAL A 189 3.42 -4.57 -12.21
N ASN A 190 4.56 -4.60 -11.51
CA ASN A 190 4.66 -4.33 -10.07
C ASN A 190 4.68 -2.83 -9.71
N GLY A 191 4.69 -1.96 -10.70
CA GLY A 191 4.60 -0.50 -10.53
C GLY A 191 4.26 0.14 -11.86
N LEU A 192 3.82 1.41 -11.82
CA LEU A 192 3.41 2.14 -13.03
C LEU A 192 4.56 2.28 -14.04
N ILE A 193 4.29 2.09 -15.33
CA ILE A 193 5.24 2.41 -16.39
C ILE A 193 4.73 3.60 -17.21
N ASP A 194 5.60 4.19 -18.02
CA ASP A 194 5.20 5.16 -19.02
C ASP A 194 4.19 4.55 -20.01
N LEU A 195 3.08 5.27 -20.23
CA LEU A 195 2.07 4.93 -21.21
C LEU A 195 1.88 6.03 -22.26
N GLU A 196 2.66 7.10 -22.22
CA GLU A 196 2.55 8.20 -23.20
C GLU A 196 2.84 7.73 -24.63
N TRP A 197 3.71 6.74 -24.80
CA TRP A 197 3.95 6.13 -26.11
C TRP A 197 2.67 5.59 -26.76
N THR A 198 1.64 5.23 -26.00
CA THR A 198 0.37 4.72 -26.55
C THR A 198 -0.41 5.79 -27.33
N THR A 199 -0.20 7.08 -27.03
CA THR A 199 -0.85 8.19 -27.75
C THR A 199 -0.33 8.34 -29.19
N LYS A 200 0.87 7.82 -29.46
CA LYS A 200 1.52 7.85 -30.78
C LYS A 200 0.96 6.79 -31.74
N TYR A 201 0.35 5.73 -31.20
CA TYR A 201 -0.12 4.59 -31.98
C TYR A 201 -1.63 4.51 -31.98
N THR A 202 -2.26 4.93 -33.08
CA THR A 202 -3.71 4.80 -33.26
C THR A 202 -4.19 3.35 -33.29
N SER A 203 -3.30 2.39 -33.51
CA SER A 203 -3.57 0.95 -33.44
C SER A 203 -3.78 0.45 -32.02
N VAL A 204 -3.30 1.13 -30.98
CA VAL A 204 -3.58 0.79 -29.58
C VAL A 204 -5.02 1.15 -29.26
N LYS A 205 -5.90 0.14 -29.33
CA LYS A 205 -7.35 0.29 -29.15
C LYS A 205 -7.80 -0.01 -27.74
N SER A 206 -7.17 -0.97 -27.06
CA SER A 206 -7.50 -1.32 -25.69
C SER A 206 -6.28 -1.38 -24.79
N ILE A 207 -6.45 -0.98 -23.53
CA ILE A 207 -5.39 -1.06 -22.51
C ILE A 207 -6.02 -1.60 -21.21
N LEU A 208 -5.47 -2.70 -20.70
CA LEU A 208 -5.86 -3.33 -19.45
C LEU A 208 -4.70 -3.21 -18.44
N PHE A 209 -5.00 -2.70 -17.25
CA PHE A 209 -4.09 -2.79 -16.11
C PHE A 209 -4.39 -4.07 -15.32
N LEU A 210 -3.40 -4.97 -15.27
CA LEU A 210 -3.47 -6.26 -14.56
C LEU A 210 -2.63 -6.26 -13.27
N GLY A 211 -1.69 -5.33 -13.12
CA GLY A 211 -0.80 -5.28 -11.95
C GLY A 211 -0.09 -6.61 -11.72
N LEU A 212 -0.07 -7.07 -10.47
CA LEU A 212 0.37 -8.40 -10.06
C LEU A 212 -0.81 -9.19 -9.49
N PRO A 213 -1.36 -10.15 -10.23
CA PRO A 213 -2.71 -10.67 -9.98
C PRO A 213 -2.78 -11.97 -9.17
N GLY A 214 -1.65 -12.50 -8.68
CA GLY A 214 -1.65 -13.79 -7.99
C GLY A 214 -2.02 -14.96 -8.92
N GLU A 215 -2.30 -16.12 -8.33
CA GLU A 215 -2.55 -17.37 -9.06
C GLU A 215 -3.86 -17.40 -9.86
N GLY A 216 -4.83 -16.53 -9.51
CA GLY A 216 -6.09 -16.38 -10.24
C GLY A 216 -6.01 -15.49 -11.47
N GLY A 217 -4.88 -14.81 -11.68
CA GLY A 217 -4.79 -13.67 -12.58
C GLY A 217 -4.95 -13.94 -14.07
N ALA A 218 -4.24 -14.97 -14.58
CA ALA A 218 -4.28 -15.32 -16.00
C ALA A 218 -5.70 -15.71 -16.44
N LYS A 219 -6.45 -16.39 -15.57
CA LYS A 219 -7.82 -16.81 -15.86
C LYS A 219 -8.77 -15.61 -15.83
N ALA A 220 -8.70 -14.78 -14.78
CA ALA A 220 -9.52 -13.58 -14.66
C ALA A 220 -9.38 -12.64 -15.88
N VAL A 221 -8.15 -12.40 -16.34
CA VAL A 221 -7.94 -11.53 -17.52
C VAL A 221 -8.49 -12.17 -18.81
N ALA A 222 -8.41 -13.49 -18.96
CA ALA A 222 -8.99 -14.20 -20.11
C ALA A 222 -10.53 -14.11 -20.10
N GLU A 223 -11.17 -14.30 -18.95
CA GLU A 223 -12.64 -14.17 -18.79
C GLU A 223 -13.12 -12.73 -19.08
N ILE A 224 -12.33 -11.72 -18.71
CA ILE A 224 -12.57 -10.31 -19.05
C ILE A 224 -12.42 -10.08 -20.56
N ILE A 225 -11.31 -10.52 -21.17
CA ILE A 225 -11.08 -10.36 -22.60
C ILE A 225 -12.19 -11.03 -23.41
N LYS A 226 -12.68 -12.17 -22.93
CA LYS A 226 -13.78 -12.92 -23.52
C LYS A 226 -15.16 -12.26 -23.34
N GLY A 227 -15.31 -11.41 -22.33
CA GLY A 227 -16.58 -10.75 -22.01
C GLY A 227 -17.53 -11.58 -21.15
N ASN A 228 -17.07 -12.68 -20.57
CA ASN A 228 -17.83 -13.42 -19.55
C ASN A 228 -17.96 -12.59 -18.27
N VAL A 229 -16.96 -11.72 -18.00
CA VAL A 229 -16.97 -10.74 -16.93
C VAL A 229 -16.71 -9.35 -17.52
N SER A 230 -17.57 -8.39 -17.20
CA SER A 230 -17.33 -6.98 -17.54
C SER A 230 -16.32 -6.38 -16.57
N PRO A 231 -15.27 -5.68 -17.06
CA PRO A 231 -14.33 -5.00 -16.20
C PRO A 231 -15.05 -3.91 -15.39
N SER A 232 -14.63 -3.77 -14.14
CA SER A 232 -15.23 -2.83 -13.18
C SER A 232 -14.23 -2.24 -12.20
N GLY A 233 -12.94 -2.51 -12.37
CA GLY A 233 -11.89 -1.88 -11.60
C GLY A 233 -11.75 -0.40 -11.95
N LYS A 234 -11.27 0.40 -11.01
CA LYS A 234 -10.95 1.82 -11.15
C LYS A 234 -9.52 2.06 -10.68
N LEU A 235 -8.76 2.92 -11.32
CA LEU A 235 -7.39 3.22 -10.91
C LEU A 235 -7.34 3.77 -9.47
N ALA A 236 -6.47 3.20 -8.64
CA ALA A 236 -6.19 3.70 -7.29
C ALA A 236 -5.06 4.75 -7.27
N PHE A 237 -4.57 5.18 -8.43
CA PHE A 237 -3.45 6.10 -8.59
C PHE A 237 -3.56 6.83 -9.93
N THR A 238 -2.89 7.97 -10.06
CA THR A 238 -2.89 8.78 -11.27
C THR A 238 -1.78 8.33 -12.22
N ILE A 239 -2.08 8.24 -13.52
CA ILE A 239 -1.08 8.01 -14.57
C ILE A 239 -0.85 9.33 -15.32
N ALA A 240 0.31 9.93 -15.12
CA ALA A 240 0.74 11.16 -15.79
C ALA A 240 1.24 10.91 -17.22
N HIS A 241 1.31 11.99 -18.02
CA HIS A 241 1.92 11.96 -19.35
C HIS A 241 3.45 11.77 -19.31
N ARG A 242 4.13 12.29 -18.29
CA ARG A 242 5.58 12.13 -18.13
C ARG A 242 5.93 11.95 -16.66
N TYR A 243 7.07 11.32 -16.40
CA TYR A 243 7.55 11.14 -15.04
C TYR A 243 7.76 12.50 -14.32
N GLU A 244 8.25 13.51 -15.04
CA GLU A 244 8.55 14.82 -14.45
C GLU A 244 7.31 15.63 -14.08
N ASP A 245 6.12 15.17 -14.50
CA ASP A 245 4.86 15.82 -14.14
C ASP A 245 4.39 15.43 -12.73
N TYR A 246 4.89 14.33 -12.15
CA TYR A 246 4.62 14.00 -10.74
C TYR A 246 5.30 15.02 -9.80
N PRO A 247 4.62 15.48 -8.75
CA PRO A 247 5.14 16.54 -7.88
C PRO A 247 6.35 16.09 -7.05
N SER A 248 6.47 14.78 -6.80
CA SER A 248 7.60 14.19 -6.08
C SER A 248 8.82 13.89 -6.95
N ALA A 249 8.73 14.02 -8.28
CA ALA A 249 9.75 13.52 -9.22
C ALA A 249 11.16 14.09 -8.97
N LYS A 250 11.26 15.36 -8.56
CA LYS A 250 12.53 16.04 -8.24
C LYS A 250 13.06 15.75 -6.84
N HIS A 251 12.24 15.12 -6.00
CA HIS A 251 12.49 14.94 -4.57
C HIS A 251 12.53 13.46 -4.18
N PHE A 252 12.88 12.59 -5.12
CA PHE A 252 12.88 11.14 -4.95
C PHE A 252 14.21 10.55 -5.43
N SER A 253 14.92 9.85 -4.54
CA SER A 253 16.16 9.13 -4.86
C SER A 253 15.83 7.67 -5.13
N TRP A 254 16.35 7.11 -6.22
CA TRP A 254 15.98 5.75 -6.65
C TRP A 254 17.16 4.89 -7.15
N ASP A 255 18.32 5.49 -7.45
CA ASP A 255 19.49 4.77 -8.00
C ASP A 255 20.64 4.71 -6.99
N LYS A 256 20.70 3.64 -6.18
CA LYS A 256 21.78 3.39 -5.20
C LYS A 256 23.18 3.24 -5.81
N GLU A 257 23.28 3.01 -7.12
CA GLU A 257 24.56 2.81 -7.81
C GLU A 257 25.16 4.13 -8.30
N LYS A 258 24.35 5.19 -8.39
CA LYS A 258 24.77 6.51 -8.84
C LYS A 258 24.65 7.51 -7.70
N GLU A 259 25.78 7.83 -7.07
CA GLU A 259 25.81 8.73 -5.91
C GLU A 259 25.17 10.09 -6.22
N GLU A 260 25.27 10.59 -7.46
CA GLU A 260 24.67 11.83 -7.94
C GLU A 260 23.13 11.83 -7.96
N HIS A 261 22.49 10.66 -7.90
CA HIS A 261 21.03 10.53 -7.80
C HIS A 261 20.53 10.44 -6.35
N ILE A 262 21.43 10.53 -5.37
CA ILE A 262 21.10 10.48 -3.94
C ILE A 262 21.11 11.89 -3.38
N LEU A 263 19.91 12.40 -3.08
CA LEU A 263 19.69 13.72 -2.50
C LEU A 263 20.12 13.75 -1.02
N THR A 264 20.69 14.87 -0.57
CA THR A 264 21.12 15.10 0.82
C THR A 264 20.56 16.40 1.38
N TYR A 265 20.83 16.67 2.66
CA TYR A 265 20.44 17.93 3.32
C TYR A 265 20.92 19.17 2.54
N GLU A 266 22.14 19.12 2.00
CA GLU A 266 22.78 20.24 1.31
C GLU A 266 22.06 20.61 0.01
N ASP A 267 21.47 19.64 -0.70
CA ASP A 267 20.67 19.88 -1.91
C ASP A 267 19.44 20.76 -1.63
N TYR A 268 19.00 20.82 -0.37
CA TYR A 268 17.89 21.63 0.11
C TYR A 268 18.33 22.85 0.94
N GLY A 269 19.64 23.13 0.99
CA GLY A 269 20.17 24.20 1.84
C GLY A 269 20.03 23.93 3.34
N LEU A 270 19.87 22.66 3.73
CA LEU A 270 19.84 22.21 5.11
C LEU A 270 21.23 21.71 5.54
N ASP A 271 21.43 21.52 6.84
CA ASP A 271 22.66 20.99 7.41
C ASP A 271 22.41 19.63 8.07
N ALA A 272 23.25 18.65 7.75
CA ALA A 272 23.09 17.27 8.23
C ALA A 272 23.25 17.15 9.76
N GLU A 273 24.22 17.85 10.36
CA GLU A 273 24.48 17.80 11.80
C GLU A 273 23.38 18.51 12.60
N GLU A 274 22.89 19.67 12.13
CA GLU A 274 21.73 20.35 12.70
C GLU A 274 20.47 19.47 12.67
N ASN A 275 20.40 18.55 11.70
CA ASN A 275 19.32 17.58 11.56
C ASN A 275 19.61 16.23 12.24
N GLY A 276 20.71 16.09 12.96
CA GLY A 276 21.00 14.91 13.80
C GLY A 276 21.70 13.77 13.07
N SER A 277 22.29 14.04 11.91
CA SER A 277 23.12 13.09 11.17
C SER A 277 24.60 13.40 11.41
N PHE A 278 25.29 12.52 12.16
CA PHE A 278 26.67 12.75 12.59
C PHE A 278 27.60 11.64 12.12
N GLY A 279 28.79 11.99 11.62
CA GLY A 279 29.85 11.02 11.32
C GLY A 279 29.61 10.14 10.10
N PHE A 280 28.61 10.48 9.28
CA PHE A 280 28.33 9.82 8.02
C PHE A 280 29.02 10.55 6.85
N ARG A 281 29.45 9.78 5.85
CA ARG A 281 29.96 10.33 4.59
C ARG A 281 28.86 10.99 3.77
N LYS A 282 27.64 10.45 3.83
CA LYS A 282 26.47 10.97 3.14
C LYS A 282 25.23 10.78 4.00
N SER A 283 24.34 11.76 3.96
CA SER A 283 23.10 11.76 4.75
C SER A 283 21.92 11.91 3.79
N PRO A 284 21.36 10.79 3.28
CA PRO A 284 20.26 10.82 2.34
C PRO A 284 19.02 11.54 2.91
N VAL A 285 18.36 12.34 2.09
CA VAL A 285 17.17 13.11 2.47
C VAL A 285 16.15 13.10 1.35
N THR A 286 14.87 13.00 1.72
CA THR A 286 13.75 13.32 0.85
C THR A 286 12.87 14.39 1.51
N VAL A 287 12.70 15.52 0.83
CA VAL A 287 11.80 16.58 1.30
C VAL A 287 10.46 16.44 0.60
N TYR A 288 9.39 16.40 1.38
CA TYR A 288 8.01 16.29 0.90
C TYR A 288 7.49 17.68 0.49
N GLN A 289 8.16 18.31 -0.47
CA GLN A 289 7.85 19.68 -0.92
C GLN A 289 6.45 19.79 -1.52
N GLU A 290 5.88 18.69 -2.01
CA GLU A 290 4.52 18.62 -2.50
C GLU A 290 3.46 18.78 -1.40
N ASP A 291 3.81 18.60 -0.13
CA ASP A 291 2.92 18.74 1.02
C ASP A 291 1.62 17.91 0.84
N ILE A 292 0.44 18.47 1.06
CA ILE A 292 -0.85 17.78 0.84
C ILE A 292 -1.12 17.45 -0.65
N TYR A 293 -0.32 17.97 -1.58
CA TYR A 293 -0.54 17.81 -3.02
C TYR A 293 0.18 16.54 -3.55
N ASN A 294 -0.16 15.37 -3.02
CA ASN A 294 0.25 14.08 -3.59
C ASN A 294 -0.78 13.55 -4.60
N GLY A 295 -0.31 12.93 -5.70
CA GLY A 295 -1.18 12.30 -6.69
C GLY A 295 -2.21 13.25 -7.30
N TYR A 296 -3.46 12.80 -7.45
CA TYR A 296 -4.56 13.59 -8.02
C TYR A 296 -4.81 14.91 -7.29
N ARG A 297 -4.49 15.01 -5.99
CA ARG A 297 -4.56 16.29 -5.25
C ARG A 297 -3.70 17.35 -5.92
N TYR A 298 -2.54 17.00 -6.46
CA TYR A 298 -1.72 17.92 -7.25
C TYR A 298 -2.29 18.15 -8.64
N PHE A 299 -2.58 17.08 -9.40
CA PHE A 299 -2.99 17.24 -10.79
C PHE A 299 -4.25 18.10 -10.95
N SER A 300 -5.29 17.84 -10.13
CA SER A 300 -6.51 18.64 -10.14
C SER A 300 -6.27 20.07 -9.63
N SER A 301 -5.51 20.24 -8.53
CA SER A 301 -5.32 21.57 -7.91
C SER A 301 -4.48 22.53 -8.74
N PHE A 302 -3.57 22.00 -9.55
CA PHE A 302 -2.66 22.77 -10.39
C PHE A 302 -3.04 22.75 -11.87
N GLY A 303 -4.20 22.18 -12.23
CA GLY A 303 -4.73 22.17 -13.60
C GLY A 303 -3.79 21.47 -14.57
N LYS A 304 -3.19 20.36 -14.14
CA LYS A 304 -2.25 19.57 -14.93
C LYS A 304 -3.01 18.48 -15.67
N GLU A 305 -2.73 18.35 -16.95
CA GLU A 305 -3.28 17.25 -17.75
C GLU A 305 -2.71 15.92 -17.27
N VAL A 306 -3.56 14.89 -17.27
CA VAL A 306 -3.25 13.52 -16.88
C VAL A 306 -3.67 12.58 -17.99
N LEU A 307 -2.91 11.50 -18.18
CA LEU A 307 -3.23 10.51 -19.19
C LEU A 307 -4.42 9.64 -18.74
N PHE A 308 -4.38 9.17 -17.49
CA PHE A 308 -5.52 8.52 -16.83
C PHE A 308 -5.65 9.03 -15.38
N PRO A 309 -6.78 9.65 -15.00
CA PRO A 309 -6.96 10.19 -13.67
C PRO A 309 -7.16 9.11 -12.61
N PHE A 310 -6.92 9.45 -11.34
CA PHE A 310 -7.35 8.64 -10.20
C PHE A 310 -8.85 8.31 -10.31
N GLY A 311 -9.21 7.07 -9.98
CA GLY A 311 -10.57 6.59 -10.08
C GLY A 311 -11.04 6.25 -11.49
N HIS A 312 -10.22 6.43 -12.54
CA HIS A 312 -10.58 6.08 -13.93
C HIS A 312 -10.71 4.58 -14.16
N GLY A 313 -11.72 4.16 -14.93
CA GLY A 313 -11.86 2.77 -15.35
C GLY A 313 -13.15 2.54 -16.13
N LEU A 314 -13.04 1.93 -17.29
CA LEU A 314 -14.15 1.68 -18.22
C LEU A 314 -14.83 0.34 -17.94
N SER A 315 -16.02 0.18 -18.49
CA SER A 315 -16.77 -1.07 -18.53
C SER A 315 -17.21 -1.38 -19.95
N TYR A 316 -17.65 -2.62 -20.22
CA TYR A 316 -18.32 -2.98 -21.47
C TYR A 316 -19.75 -2.46 -21.57
N THR A 317 -20.27 -1.91 -20.48
CA THR A 317 -21.58 -1.25 -20.43
C THR A 317 -21.44 0.20 -19.96
N LYS A 318 -22.55 0.93 -19.97
CA LYS A 318 -22.65 2.32 -19.51
C LYS A 318 -23.66 2.42 -18.38
N PHE A 319 -23.43 3.36 -17.47
CA PHE A 319 -24.30 3.60 -16.33
C PHE A 319 -24.82 5.03 -16.33
N ALA A 320 -26.01 5.21 -15.75
CA ALA A 320 -26.60 6.51 -15.45
C ALA A 320 -26.62 6.70 -13.91
N LEU A 321 -26.13 7.84 -13.43
CA LEU A 321 -25.97 8.19 -12.02
C LEU A 321 -26.85 9.40 -11.67
N ASP A 322 -27.67 9.26 -10.63
CA ASP A 322 -28.59 10.29 -10.15
C ASP A 322 -28.53 10.44 -8.62
N ALA A 323 -28.27 11.66 -8.14
CA ALA A 323 -28.22 11.99 -6.72
C ALA A 323 -29.64 12.08 -6.15
N ALA A 324 -30.22 10.93 -5.85
CA ALA A 324 -31.60 10.78 -5.39
C ALA A 324 -31.90 11.51 -4.08
N ALA A 325 -30.92 11.59 -3.16
CA ALA A 325 -31.06 12.39 -1.94
C ALA A 325 -29.69 12.79 -1.35
N VAL A 326 -29.64 13.97 -0.72
CA VAL A 326 -28.53 14.39 0.14
C VAL A 326 -29.12 14.94 1.44
N SER A 327 -28.76 14.33 2.57
CA SER A 327 -29.26 14.71 3.90
C SER A 327 -28.13 14.93 4.90
N LYS A 328 -28.34 15.92 5.78
CA LYS A 328 -27.54 16.09 6.99
C LYS A 328 -28.02 15.12 8.05
N GLU A 329 -27.10 14.34 8.61
CA GLU A 329 -27.30 13.45 9.75
C GLU A 329 -26.62 14.03 11.01
N GLU A 330 -26.72 13.34 12.16
CA GLU A 330 -26.10 13.80 13.41
C GLU A 330 -24.56 13.84 13.32
N ASP A 331 -23.95 12.87 12.64
CA ASP A 331 -22.51 12.64 12.60
C ASP A 331 -21.87 12.89 11.23
N GLY A 332 -22.65 13.31 10.23
CA GLY A 332 -22.15 13.57 8.89
C GLY A 332 -23.23 13.90 7.85
N ILE A 333 -22.89 13.65 6.58
CA ILE A 333 -23.77 13.81 5.43
C ILE A 333 -23.99 12.44 4.79
N THR A 334 -25.24 12.10 4.50
CA THR A 334 -25.60 10.90 3.75
C THR A 334 -26.06 11.28 2.34
N ILE A 335 -25.54 10.55 1.36
CA ILE A 335 -25.83 10.73 -0.07
C ILE A 335 -26.38 9.40 -0.58
N ILE A 336 -27.59 9.43 -1.13
CA ILE A 336 -28.23 8.29 -1.79
C ILE A 336 -28.15 8.50 -3.29
N ILE A 337 -27.59 7.53 -4.00
CA ILE A 337 -27.31 7.62 -5.43
C ILE A 337 -27.96 6.44 -6.13
N ASP A 338 -28.77 6.77 -7.11
CA ASP A 338 -29.43 5.84 -7.99
C ASP A 338 -28.52 5.52 -9.18
N VAL A 339 -28.21 4.25 -9.37
CA VAL A 339 -27.33 3.75 -10.43
C VAL A 339 -28.12 2.82 -11.33
N LYS A 340 -28.20 3.15 -12.62
CA LYS A 340 -28.89 2.33 -13.63
C LYS A 340 -27.92 1.90 -14.72
N ASN A 341 -27.92 0.62 -15.05
CA ASN A 341 -27.23 0.14 -16.24
C ASN A 341 -28.05 0.50 -17.49
N VAL A 342 -27.51 1.37 -18.33
CA VAL A 342 -28.15 1.87 -19.56
C VAL A 342 -27.54 1.31 -20.84
N GLY A 343 -26.50 0.46 -20.71
CA GLY A 343 -25.90 -0.23 -21.84
C GLY A 343 -26.54 -1.60 -22.12
N LEU A 344 -25.80 -2.45 -22.84
CA LEU A 344 -26.29 -3.71 -23.39
C LEU A 344 -25.74 -4.96 -22.70
N CYS A 345 -24.75 -4.79 -21.82
CA CYS A 345 -24.09 -5.89 -21.10
C CYS A 345 -24.31 -5.73 -19.59
N ALA A 346 -24.26 -6.83 -18.84
CA ALA A 346 -24.25 -6.76 -17.39
C ALA A 346 -22.91 -6.18 -16.88
N GLY A 347 -22.92 -5.50 -15.74
CA GLY A 347 -21.70 -4.93 -15.17
C GLY A 347 -21.90 -4.30 -13.80
N ARG A 348 -20.80 -3.82 -13.21
CA ARG A 348 -20.78 -3.07 -11.94
C ARG A 348 -20.26 -1.66 -12.21
N GLU A 349 -20.68 -0.69 -11.41
CA GLU A 349 -20.15 0.66 -11.41
C GLU A 349 -19.66 1.07 -10.02
N VAL A 350 -18.67 1.96 -9.98
CA VAL A 350 -18.18 2.60 -8.75
C VAL A 350 -18.54 4.07 -8.81
N VAL A 351 -19.34 4.51 -7.83
CA VAL A 351 -19.64 5.93 -7.65
C VAL A 351 -18.68 6.51 -6.62
N GLN A 352 -18.11 7.67 -6.93
CA GLN A 352 -17.09 8.34 -6.12
C GLN A 352 -17.59 9.73 -5.72
N ILE A 353 -17.41 10.08 -4.45
CA ILE A 353 -17.73 11.40 -3.89
C ILE A 353 -16.45 12.09 -3.45
N TYR A 354 -16.20 13.23 -4.08
CA TYR A 354 -15.12 14.15 -3.75
C TYR A 354 -15.66 15.39 -3.05
N VAL A 355 -14.83 16.01 -2.23
CA VAL A 355 -15.14 17.30 -1.60
C VAL A 355 -14.15 18.35 -2.10
N SER A 356 -14.66 19.47 -2.59
CA SER A 356 -13.90 20.72 -2.73
C SER A 356 -14.18 21.58 -1.52
N MET A 357 -13.14 21.82 -0.72
CA MET A 357 -13.20 22.66 0.46
C MET A 357 -12.98 24.14 0.07
N PRO A 358 -13.53 25.11 0.81
CA PRO A 358 -13.36 26.53 0.49
C PRO A 358 -11.91 26.98 0.63
N ASP A 359 -11.45 27.87 -0.26
CA ASP A 359 -10.21 28.61 -0.03
C ASP A 359 -10.31 29.36 1.31
N GLY A 360 -9.28 29.26 2.14
CA GLY A 360 -9.31 29.81 3.49
C GLY A 360 -7.92 30.06 4.06
N LYS A 361 -7.74 29.84 5.37
CA LYS A 361 -6.47 30.11 6.05
C LYS A 361 -5.44 29.02 5.77
N THR A 362 -5.92 27.79 5.58
CA THR A 362 -5.11 26.61 5.27
C THR A 362 -5.28 26.20 3.81
N GLU A 363 -4.16 25.86 3.16
CA GLU A 363 -4.12 25.33 1.78
C GLU A 363 -5.06 24.13 1.62
N LYS A 364 -5.73 23.92 0.49
CA LYS A 364 -6.63 22.78 0.29
C LYS A 364 -6.46 22.21 -1.10
N ALA A 365 -6.54 20.89 -1.21
CA ALA A 365 -6.66 20.27 -2.51
C ALA A 365 -8.02 20.62 -3.13
N GLU A 366 -8.04 20.76 -4.46
CA GLU A 366 -9.26 21.05 -5.22
C GLU A 366 -10.31 19.95 -5.04
N ARG A 367 -9.88 18.70 -4.92
CA ARG A 367 -10.74 17.53 -4.75
C ARG A 367 -10.08 16.57 -3.78
N GLU A 368 -10.85 16.06 -2.84
CA GLU A 368 -10.45 14.96 -1.96
C GLU A 368 -11.53 13.89 -1.93
N LEU A 369 -11.19 12.63 -2.17
CA LEU A 369 -12.09 11.50 -2.05
C LEU A 369 -12.54 11.36 -0.59
N LYS A 370 -13.85 11.37 -0.33
CA LYS A 370 -14.43 11.21 1.01
C LYS A 370 -15.44 10.06 1.10
N GLY A 371 -15.81 9.47 -0.04
CA GLY A 371 -16.70 8.33 -0.05
C GLY A 371 -16.78 7.67 -1.43
N PHE A 372 -17.08 6.38 -1.44
CA PHE A 372 -17.39 5.63 -2.65
C PHE A 372 -18.28 4.44 -2.32
N ALA A 373 -18.96 3.92 -3.35
CA ALA A 373 -19.70 2.68 -3.30
C ALA A 373 -19.65 1.99 -4.66
N LYS A 374 -19.52 0.66 -4.64
CA LYS A 374 -19.62 -0.19 -5.83
C LYS A 374 -20.98 -0.89 -5.85
N THR A 375 -21.61 -0.96 -7.01
CA THR A 375 -22.89 -1.64 -7.17
C THR A 375 -22.72 -3.17 -7.16
N GLU A 376 -23.85 -3.87 -6.97
CA GLU A 376 -23.97 -5.24 -7.45
C GLU A 376 -23.89 -5.33 -8.97
N VAL A 377 -23.80 -6.55 -9.52
CA VAL A 377 -23.91 -6.75 -10.96
C VAL A 377 -25.32 -6.35 -11.40
N LEU A 378 -25.41 -5.31 -12.23
CA LEU A 378 -26.66 -4.85 -12.82
C LEU A 378 -26.80 -5.38 -14.23
N LYS A 379 -27.92 -6.04 -14.53
CA LYS A 379 -28.29 -6.39 -15.91
C LYS A 379 -28.68 -5.15 -16.71
N PRO A 380 -28.70 -5.20 -18.06
CA PRO A 380 -29.21 -4.11 -18.88
C PRO A 380 -30.59 -3.62 -18.43
N GLY A 381 -30.71 -2.32 -18.17
CA GLY A 381 -31.94 -1.67 -17.69
C GLY A 381 -32.21 -1.76 -16.19
N GLU A 382 -31.46 -2.59 -15.46
CA GLU A 382 -31.58 -2.73 -14.00
C GLU A 382 -31.05 -1.48 -13.27
N LYS A 383 -31.68 -1.18 -12.13
CA LYS A 383 -31.37 -0.02 -11.29
C LYS A 383 -31.22 -0.46 -9.83
N THR A 384 -30.26 0.12 -9.13
CA THR A 384 -30.10 0.00 -7.68
C THR A 384 -29.81 1.36 -7.05
N SER A 385 -29.86 1.45 -5.73
CA SER A 385 -29.45 2.64 -4.98
C SER A 385 -28.29 2.28 -4.06
N VAL A 386 -27.26 3.14 -4.02
CA VAL A 386 -26.13 3.04 -3.09
C VAL A 386 -26.15 4.20 -2.11
N SER A 387 -25.66 3.96 -0.89
CA SER A 387 -25.60 4.97 0.17
C SER A 387 -24.15 5.24 0.54
N ILE A 388 -23.76 6.51 0.55
CA ILE A 388 -22.43 6.97 0.93
C ILE A 388 -22.58 7.96 2.08
N HIS A 389 -21.86 7.71 3.17
CA HIS A 389 -21.85 8.59 4.34
C HIS A 389 -20.48 9.23 4.51
N ILE A 390 -20.46 10.55 4.66
CA ILE A 390 -19.27 11.37 4.90
C ILE A 390 -19.37 11.93 6.32
N PRO A 391 -18.56 11.43 7.27
CA PRO A 391 -18.56 11.95 8.62
C PRO A 391 -17.98 13.38 8.68
N TRP A 392 -18.32 14.14 9.73
CA TRP A 392 -17.88 15.54 9.87
C TRP A 392 -16.35 15.71 9.87
N ASP A 393 -15.59 14.77 10.42
CA ASP A 393 -14.12 14.79 10.38
C ASP A 393 -13.56 14.74 8.95
N GLY A 394 -14.32 14.14 8.02
CA GLY A 394 -14.00 14.12 6.59
C GLY A 394 -13.93 15.51 5.96
N LEU A 395 -14.53 16.54 6.56
CA LEU A 395 -14.51 17.93 6.08
C LEU A 395 -13.43 18.79 6.76
N SER A 396 -12.68 18.21 7.69
CA SER A 396 -11.67 18.93 8.45
C SER A 396 -10.30 18.92 7.78
N CYS A 397 -9.53 19.99 8.02
CA CYS A 397 -8.11 20.11 7.69
C CYS A 397 -7.30 20.40 8.96
N TYR A 398 -6.02 20.07 8.96
CA TYR A 398 -5.12 20.29 10.08
C TYR A 398 -4.42 21.65 9.97
N GLU A 399 -4.57 22.48 11.01
CA GLU A 399 -3.89 23.77 11.13
C GLU A 399 -2.73 23.65 12.12
N GLU A 400 -1.50 23.68 11.61
CA GLU A 400 -0.30 23.35 12.39
C GLU A 400 -0.03 24.32 13.54
N LYS A 401 -0.20 25.63 13.31
CA LYS A 401 0.22 26.67 14.27
C LYS A 401 -0.57 26.59 15.58
N SER A 402 -1.85 26.24 15.52
CA SER A 402 -2.72 26.05 16.68
C SER A 402 -2.89 24.57 17.05
N SER A 403 -2.37 23.66 16.22
CA SER A 403 -2.46 22.20 16.38
C SER A 403 -3.91 21.71 16.53
N VAL A 404 -4.77 22.11 15.59
CA VAL A 404 -6.20 21.78 15.60
C VAL A 404 -6.66 21.16 14.28
N TRP A 405 -7.63 20.25 14.38
CA TRP A 405 -8.46 19.87 13.25
C TRP A 405 -9.63 20.83 13.14
N LEU A 406 -9.77 21.47 11.98
CA LEU A 406 -10.68 22.59 11.74
C LEU A 406 -11.57 22.30 10.54
N ILE A 407 -12.87 22.55 10.67
CA ILE A 407 -13.76 22.73 9.52
C ILE A 407 -13.87 24.24 9.32
N GLU A 408 -13.25 24.77 8.26
CA GLU A 408 -13.20 26.21 8.01
C GLU A 408 -14.56 26.74 7.57
N LYS A 409 -14.86 27.99 7.95
CA LYS A 409 -16.01 28.70 7.43
C LYS A 409 -15.91 28.80 5.91
N GLY A 410 -17.01 28.51 5.22
CA GLY A 410 -17.12 28.76 3.79
C GLY A 410 -18.02 27.75 3.11
N ARG A 411 -17.98 27.78 1.77
CA ARG A 411 -18.78 26.92 0.93
C ARG A 411 -17.99 25.70 0.49
N TYR A 412 -18.44 24.53 0.93
CA TYR A 412 -17.95 23.24 0.48
C TYR A 412 -18.80 22.75 -0.69
N LYS A 413 -18.18 22.09 -1.65
CA LYS A 413 -18.87 21.42 -2.76
C LYS A 413 -18.68 19.90 -2.64
N LEU A 414 -19.77 19.15 -2.56
CA LEU A 414 -19.77 17.70 -2.69
C LEU A 414 -19.95 17.38 -4.17
N ARG A 415 -19.00 16.64 -4.73
CA ARG A 415 -18.93 16.32 -6.15
C ARG A 415 -19.09 14.83 -6.37
N MET A 416 -20.00 14.44 -7.25
CA MET A 416 -20.25 13.06 -7.64
C MET A 416 -19.63 12.77 -8.99
N GLY A 417 -18.99 11.62 -9.14
CA GLY A 417 -18.35 11.26 -10.40
C GLY A 417 -17.91 9.80 -10.49
N THR A 418 -17.23 9.52 -11.59
CA THR A 418 -16.67 8.21 -11.96
C THR A 418 -15.15 8.20 -11.99
N SER A 419 -14.50 9.36 -11.84
CA SER A 419 -13.06 9.54 -11.63
C SER A 419 -12.81 10.90 -10.97
N SER A 420 -11.56 11.21 -10.59
CA SER A 420 -11.20 12.49 -9.98
C SER A 420 -11.38 13.67 -10.93
N GLU A 421 -11.34 13.44 -12.24
CA GLU A 421 -11.51 14.49 -13.26
C GLU A 421 -12.91 14.54 -13.85
N GLU A 422 -13.68 13.45 -13.79
CA GLU A 422 -15.07 13.39 -14.24
C GLU A 422 -16.01 13.49 -13.04
N THR A 423 -16.29 14.72 -12.58
CA THR A 423 -17.20 14.98 -11.47
C THR A 423 -18.15 16.15 -11.73
N VAL A 424 -19.34 16.11 -11.13
CA VAL A 424 -20.30 17.25 -11.06
C VAL A 424 -20.57 17.63 -9.61
N CYS A 425 -20.83 18.90 -9.34
CA CYS A 425 -21.29 19.33 -8.02
C CYS A 425 -22.75 18.88 -7.79
N ILE A 426 -23.00 18.14 -6.72
CA ILE A 426 -24.36 17.67 -6.33
C ILE A 426 -24.87 18.31 -5.03
N CYS A 427 -24.00 18.86 -4.18
CA CYS A 427 -24.43 19.62 -3.01
C CYS A 427 -23.47 20.77 -2.67
N GLU A 428 -24.02 21.94 -2.37
CA GLU A 428 -23.30 23.02 -1.68
C GLU A 428 -23.58 22.96 -0.17
N LEU A 429 -22.55 22.86 0.65
CA LEU A 429 -22.64 22.93 2.10
C LEU A 429 -22.07 24.27 2.57
N ASP A 430 -22.91 25.12 3.16
CA ASP A 430 -22.50 26.39 3.75
C ASP A 430 -22.16 26.20 5.23
N VAL A 431 -20.88 26.34 5.58
CA VAL A 431 -20.38 26.29 6.96
C VAL A 431 -20.33 27.72 7.48
N SER A 432 -21.13 28.03 8.51
CA SER A 432 -21.36 29.42 8.94
C SER A 432 -20.18 30.06 9.71
N GLU A 433 -19.36 29.23 10.34
CA GLU A 433 -18.25 29.61 11.22
C GLU A 433 -17.13 28.59 11.20
N ASP A 434 -15.93 28.97 11.65
CA ASP A 434 -14.81 28.06 11.87
C ASP A 434 -15.18 27.10 13.03
N ILE A 435 -15.20 25.79 12.78
CA ILE A 435 -15.55 24.76 13.78
C ILE A 435 -14.29 23.98 14.16
N ILE A 436 -13.88 24.07 15.42
CA ILE A 436 -12.79 23.22 15.96
C ILE A 436 -13.35 21.82 16.19
N TYR A 437 -12.92 20.87 15.36
CA TYR A 437 -13.34 19.47 15.46
C TYR A 437 -12.58 18.75 16.58
N SER A 438 -11.26 18.97 16.65
CA SER A 438 -10.39 18.37 17.68
C SER A 438 -9.17 19.26 17.96
N ILE A 439 -8.71 19.24 19.20
CA ILE A 439 -7.50 19.93 19.64
C ILE A 439 -6.42 18.88 19.88
N CYS A 440 -5.31 19.01 19.16
CA CYS A 440 -4.14 18.16 19.26
C CYS A 440 -3.02 18.87 20.02
N ARG A 441 -1.84 18.27 20.00
CA ARG A 441 -0.60 18.95 20.38
C ARG A 441 0.34 18.92 19.18
N SER A 442 1.12 19.97 19.00
CA SER A 442 2.17 19.92 17.96
C SER A 442 3.10 18.74 18.24
N ALA A 443 3.24 17.92 17.22
CA ALA A 443 3.99 16.67 17.21
C ALA A 443 4.51 16.44 15.79
N LEU A 444 5.77 16.02 15.63
CA LEU A 444 6.40 15.85 14.30
C LEU A 444 6.58 17.14 13.49
N GLY A 445 6.57 18.31 14.12
CA GLY A 445 6.90 19.56 13.44
C GLY A 445 8.32 19.55 12.85
N LEU A 446 8.56 20.37 11.82
CA LEU A 446 9.90 20.58 11.29
C LEU A 446 10.85 21.07 12.41
N LYS A 447 12.11 20.64 12.36
CA LYS A 447 13.12 21.16 13.28
C LYS A 447 13.29 22.66 13.08
N ALA A 448 13.40 23.40 14.18
CA ALA A 448 13.55 24.86 14.17
C ALA A 448 14.78 25.34 13.36
N CYS A 449 15.82 24.51 13.24
CA CYS A 449 16.98 24.81 12.38
C CYS A 449 16.63 24.87 10.88
N ASN A 450 15.51 24.29 10.47
CA ASN A 450 15.03 24.28 9.08
C ASN A 450 14.00 25.39 8.79
N ASP A 451 13.62 26.17 9.80
CA ASP A 451 12.59 27.21 9.67
C ASP A 451 12.97 28.22 8.57
N GLY A 452 12.06 28.39 7.61
CA GLY A 452 12.23 29.32 6.49
C GLY A 452 13.26 28.88 5.43
N LYS A 453 13.91 27.72 5.57
CA LYS A 453 14.83 27.18 4.55
C LYS A 453 14.10 26.41 3.44
N LEU A 454 12.94 25.84 3.74
CA LEU A 454 12.14 25.03 2.82
C LEU A 454 10.94 25.78 2.26
N THR A 455 10.58 25.46 1.02
CA THR A 455 9.34 25.94 0.37
C THR A 455 8.48 24.74 0.01
N PHE A 456 7.20 24.83 0.34
CA PHE A 456 6.19 23.83 0.02
C PHE A 456 5.26 24.35 -1.07
N LEU A 457 4.68 23.45 -1.86
CA LEU A 457 3.71 23.79 -2.89
C LEU A 457 2.53 24.54 -2.28
N LYS A 458 2.10 25.59 -2.99
CA LYS A 458 0.88 26.34 -2.70
C LYS A 458 0.09 26.47 -3.97
N LYS A 459 -1.22 26.24 -3.88
CA LYS A 459 -2.09 26.33 -5.04
C LYS A 459 -2.18 27.79 -5.50
N ASN A 460 -1.99 28.04 -6.79
CA ASN A 460 -2.41 29.31 -7.39
C ASN A 460 -3.92 29.24 -7.60
N CYS A 461 -4.70 30.27 -7.20
CA CYS A 461 -6.16 30.28 -7.37
C CYS A 461 -6.56 30.07 -8.84
N LEU A 462 -6.76 28.81 -9.24
CA LEU A 462 -7.36 28.46 -10.53
C LEU A 462 -8.86 28.73 -10.44
N LYS A 463 -9.45 29.18 -11.54
CA LYS A 463 -10.91 29.25 -11.64
C LYS A 463 -11.44 27.82 -11.64
N ASP A 464 -12.40 27.53 -10.76
CA ASP A 464 -13.15 26.28 -10.74
C ASP A 464 -13.68 26.02 -12.17
N GLN A 465 -13.15 24.99 -12.82
CA GLN A 465 -13.64 24.55 -14.12
C GLN A 465 -14.68 23.46 -13.86
N GLU A 466 -15.95 23.85 -13.95
CA GLU A 466 -17.05 22.88 -13.94
C GLU A 466 -17.15 22.23 -15.32
N LEU A 467 -17.06 20.90 -15.35
CA LEU A 467 -17.42 20.15 -16.54
C LEU A 467 -18.95 20.23 -16.73
N PRO A 468 -19.42 20.38 -17.97
CA PRO A 468 -20.82 20.10 -18.31
C PRO A 468 -21.23 18.71 -17.80
N SER A 469 -22.46 18.56 -17.31
CA SER A 469 -22.94 17.30 -16.72
C SER A 469 -22.96 16.14 -17.72
N ASP A 470 -23.13 16.43 -19.02
CA ASP A 470 -23.03 15.48 -20.14
C ASP A 470 -21.60 15.04 -20.46
N ALA A 471 -20.58 15.72 -19.95
CA ALA A 471 -19.17 15.37 -20.10
C ALA A 471 -18.63 14.48 -18.96
N CYS A 472 -19.40 14.29 -17.87
CA CYS A 472 -19.04 13.43 -16.75
C CYS A 472 -19.64 12.02 -16.96
N GLY A 473 -18.79 11.00 -17.11
CA GLY A 473 -19.18 9.64 -17.52
C GLY A 473 -20.42 9.09 -16.79
N GLY A 474 -21.60 9.22 -17.42
CA GLY A 474 -22.84 8.65 -16.91
C GLY A 474 -23.62 9.49 -15.89
N VAL A 475 -23.18 10.68 -15.51
CA VAL A 475 -23.97 11.52 -14.59
C VAL A 475 -25.13 12.20 -15.34
N CYS A 476 -26.35 12.13 -14.80
CA CYS A 476 -27.53 12.73 -15.44
C CYS A 476 -27.48 14.27 -15.46
N GLU A 477 -27.93 14.89 -16.56
CA GLU A 477 -27.92 16.35 -16.72
C GLU A 477 -28.81 17.10 -15.71
N GLU A 478 -29.90 16.49 -15.26
CA GLU A 478 -30.93 17.10 -14.41
C GLU A 478 -30.74 16.87 -12.89
N ASN A 479 -29.52 16.59 -12.43
CA ASN A 479 -29.27 16.39 -11.00
C ASN A 479 -29.64 17.65 -10.19
N PRO A 480 -30.52 17.55 -9.17
CA PRO A 480 -30.90 18.70 -8.37
C PRO A 480 -29.71 19.18 -7.52
N MET A 481 -29.48 20.49 -7.51
CA MET A 481 -28.47 21.09 -6.65
C MET A 481 -28.96 21.18 -5.21
N TYR A 482 -28.48 20.30 -4.32
CA TYR A 482 -28.80 20.33 -2.90
C TYR A 482 -28.05 21.46 -2.19
N LYS A 483 -28.66 22.00 -1.14
CA LYS A 483 -28.06 23.04 -0.28
C LYS A 483 -28.25 22.66 1.18
N LEU A 484 -27.16 22.57 1.92
CA LEU A 484 -27.12 22.26 3.35
C LEU A 484 -26.39 23.37 4.12
N THR A 485 -26.63 23.43 5.42
CA THR A 485 -25.94 24.35 6.34
C THR A 485 -25.37 23.60 7.54
N LEU A 486 -24.14 23.95 7.92
CA LEU A 486 -23.45 23.40 9.10
C LEU A 486 -23.02 24.54 10.04
N SER A 487 -23.26 24.34 11.33
CA SER A 487 -22.89 25.24 12.43
C SER A 487 -22.18 24.49 13.55
N GLY A 488 -21.51 25.19 14.47
CA GLY A 488 -20.80 24.55 15.59
C GLY A 488 -21.69 23.75 16.54
N ILE A 489 -23.00 23.94 16.53
CA ILE A 489 -23.97 23.14 17.32
C ILE A 489 -24.15 21.74 16.73
N ASP A 490 -23.96 21.60 15.42
CA ASP A 490 -24.16 20.33 14.71
C ASP A 490 -22.98 19.36 14.92
N VAL A 491 -21.79 19.89 15.19
CA VAL A 491 -20.56 19.11 15.32
C VAL A 491 -20.21 18.95 16.79
N LYS A 492 -20.25 17.71 17.28
CA LYS A 492 -19.71 17.39 18.60
C LYS A 492 -18.20 17.26 18.49
N PRO A 493 -17.39 18.10 19.19
CA PRO A 493 -15.95 17.94 19.18
C PRO A 493 -15.57 16.54 19.66
N GLU A 494 -14.50 15.98 19.10
CA GLU A 494 -13.99 14.68 19.56
C GLU A 494 -13.54 14.82 21.03
N LYS A 495 -14.36 14.33 21.96
CA LYS A 495 -14.00 14.21 23.37
C LYS A 495 -13.41 12.82 23.58
N ARG A 496 -12.10 12.74 23.71
CA ARG A 496 -11.45 11.54 24.25
C ARG A 496 -10.74 11.91 25.54
N GLU A 497 -11.08 11.20 26.61
CA GLU A 497 -10.20 11.13 27.77
C GLU A 497 -8.98 10.33 27.32
N ALA A 498 -7.78 10.92 27.47
CA ALA A 498 -6.54 10.16 27.31
C ALA A 498 -6.69 8.87 28.13
N GLY A 499 -6.51 7.71 27.48
CA GLY A 499 -6.69 6.43 28.14
C GLY A 499 -5.88 6.45 29.44
N GLN A 500 -6.57 6.48 30.58
CA GLN A 500 -5.90 6.38 31.87
C GLN A 500 -5.15 5.06 31.82
N GLY A 501 -3.80 5.11 31.86
CA GLY A 501 -2.95 3.94 31.75
C GLY A 501 -3.50 2.82 32.61
N ARG A 502 -4.22 1.89 31.98
CA ARG A 502 -4.87 0.77 32.67
C ARG A 502 -3.77 0.02 33.40
N GLN A 503 -4.07 -0.36 34.63
CA GLN A 503 -3.14 -0.92 35.61
C GLN A 503 -2.11 -1.82 34.91
N VAL A 504 -0.85 -1.35 34.94
CA VAL A 504 0.32 -2.15 34.59
C VAL A 504 0.23 -3.42 35.43
N ARG A 505 0.38 -4.59 34.80
CA ARG A 505 0.45 -5.87 35.55
C ARG A 505 1.48 -5.69 36.66
N ASP A 506 1.27 -6.30 37.82
CA ASP A 506 2.33 -6.35 38.81
C ASP A 506 3.52 -7.15 38.24
N PHE A 507 4.63 -6.45 37.97
CA PHE A 507 5.91 -7.02 37.50
C PHE A 507 6.96 -7.03 38.62
N SER A 508 6.55 -6.93 39.88
CA SER A 508 7.48 -7.03 41.03
C SER A 508 8.24 -8.36 41.07
N ASP A 509 7.70 -9.40 40.43
CA ASP A 509 8.29 -10.72 40.30
C ASP A 509 9.16 -10.91 39.03
N PHE A 510 9.40 -9.85 38.24
CA PHE A 510 10.29 -9.85 37.07
C PHE A 510 11.59 -9.09 37.35
N THR A 511 12.70 -9.65 36.89
CA THR A 511 13.96 -8.90 36.83
C THR A 511 14.01 -8.02 35.58
N GLU A 512 14.92 -7.04 35.57
CA GLU A 512 15.17 -6.18 34.41
C GLU A 512 15.64 -6.99 33.19
N GLU A 513 16.43 -8.05 33.40
CA GLU A 513 16.83 -8.96 32.34
C GLU A 513 15.63 -9.69 31.74
N GLN A 514 14.68 -10.14 32.56
CA GLN A 514 13.46 -10.80 32.09
C GLN A 514 12.54 -9.81 31.35
N LEU A 515 12.41 -8.58 31.86
CA LEU A 515 11.66 -7.54 31.17
C LEU A 515 12.31 -7.22 29.80
N ALA A 516 13.60 -6.92 29.76
CA ALA A 516 14.31 -6.65 28.51
C ALA A 516 14.23 -7.83 27.52
N ALA A 517 14.31 -9.06 28.01
CA ALA A 517 14.17 -10.26 27.20
C ALA A 517 12.77 -10.47 26.63
N LEU A 518 11.71 -9.85 27.19
CA LEU A 518 10.35 -9.89 26.62
C LEU A 518 10.14 -8.85 25.51
N LEU A 519 10.95 -7.79 25.46
CA LEU A 519 10.79 -6.65 24.56
C LEU A 519 11.60 -6.79 23.27
N VAL A 520 11.92 -8.03 22.90
CA VAL A 520 12.66 -8.36 21.69
C VAL A 520 11.97 -9.51 20.99
N GLY A 521 11.99 -9.56 19.66
CA GLY A 521 11.64 -10.78 18.92
C GLY A 521 12.78 -11.79 18.92
N TYR A 522 12.48 -13.02 18.56
CA TYR A 522 13.40 -14.03 18.08
C TYR A 522 13.09 -14.35 16.63
N GLY A 523 14.13 -14.54 15.87
CA GLY A 523 14.14 -15.27 14.62
C GLY A 523 15.56 -15.76 14.44
N SER A 524 15.80 -16.60 13.44
CA SER A 524 17.09 -16.45 12.79
C SER A 524 17.17 -14.96 12.41
N GLY A 525 18.29 -14.26 12.62
CA GLY A 525 18.45 -12.83 12.28
C GLY A 525 18.36 -12.54 10.77
N ILE A 526 17.56 -13.34 10.08
CA ILE A 526 17.39 -13.48 8.66
C ILE A 526 15.97 -12.96 8.41
N PRO A 527 15.79 -12.04 7.46
CA PRO A 527 14.45 -11.62 7.01
C PRO A 527 13.71 -12.72 6.24
N PHE A 528 14.23 -13.96 6.31
CA PHE A 528 13.87 -15.08 5.48
C PHE A 528 14.01 -16.32 6.33
N ALA A 529 12.94 -16.56 7.06
CA ALA A 529 12.68 -17.80 7.77
C ALA A 529 13.00 -19.07 6.94
N GLY A 530 13.02 -19.00 5.59
CA GLY A 530 13.34 -20.11 4.69
C GLY A 530 14.76 -20.68 4.74
N PHE A 531 15.73 -20.02 5.41
CA PHE A 531 17.14 -20.45 5.40
C PHE A 531 17.59 -20.95 6.79
N LEU A 532 17.52 -22.27 6.98
CA LEU A 532 18.35 -23.10 7.85
C LEU A 532 18.69 -22.58 9.27
N ASP A 533 17.90 -22.96 10.29
CA ASP A 533 18.29 -23.79 11.46
C ASP A 533 17.08 -23.88 12.40
N THR A 534 16.69 -25.09 12.83
CA THR A 534 15.56 -25.28 13.79
C THR A 534 16.03 -25.26 15.24
N ALA A 535 17.30 -24.89 15.49
CA ALA A 535 17.83 -24.73 16.83
C ALA A 535 17.06 -23.63 17.59
N PHE A 536 16.88 -23.83 18.89
CA PHE A 536 16.23 -22.82 19.73
C PHE A 536 17.02 -21.51 19.70
N PRO A 537 16.37 -20.34 19.54
CA PRO A 537 17.07 -19.06 19.48
C PRO A 537 17.83 -18.80 20.78
N GLU A 538 19.04 -18.24 20.66
CA GLU A 538 19.85 -17.87 21.82
C GLU A 538 19.20 -16.71 22.59
N THR A 539 19.22 -16.79 23.91
CA THR A 539 18.80 -15.72 24.82
C THR A 539 19.91 -15.47 25.83
N ILE A 540 19.83 -14.35 26.56
CA ILE A 540 20.68 -14.17 27.73
C ILE A 540 20.35 -15.23 28.79
N CYS A 541 21.38 -15.77 29.42
CA CYS A 541 21.20 -16.72 30.51
C CYS A 541 21.11 -16.01 31.87
N ASP A 542 20.47 -16.68 32.82
CA ASP A 542 20.59 -16.34 34.24
C ASP A 542 22.02 -16.61 34.76
N LYS A 543 22.23 -16.35 36.06
CA LYS A 543 23.54 -16.49 36.71
C LYS A 543 24.01 -17.95 36.77
N GLU A 544 23.08 -18.89 36.64
CA GLU A 544 23.27 -20.33 36.64
C GLU A 544 23.49 -20.90 35.23
N GLY A 545 23.45 -20.06 34.20
CA GLY A 545 23.68 -20.42 32.80
C GLY A 545 22.44 -20.96 32.08
N LYS A 546 21.26 -20.87 32.67
CA LYS A 546 20.00 -21.30 32.07
C LYS A 546 19.38 -20.17 31.22
N PRO A 547 18.83 -20.48 30.03
CA PRO A 547 18.09 -19.52 29.22
C PRO A 547 16.95 -18.83 29.98
N LEU A 548 16.88 -17.49 29.94
CA LEU A 548 15.78 -16.73 30.57
C LEU A 548 14.44 -16.86 29.83
N THR A 549 14.48 -17.19 28.55
CA THR A 549 13.34 -17.32 27.65
C THR A 549 13.51 -18.56 26.78
N CYS A 550 12.44 -18.97 26.11
CA CYS A 550 12.48 -20.01 25.09
C CYS A 550 11.52 -19.69 23.93
N ASN A 551 11.53 -20.52 22.88
CA ASN A 551 10.44 -20.60 21.92
C ASN A 551 9.53 -21.77 22.30
N ASP A 552 8.24 -21.52 22.48
CA ASP A 552 7.24 -22.56 22.76
C ASP A 552 6.12 -22.69 21.71
N HIS A 553 6.30 -22.05 20.55
CA HIS A 553 5.34 -22.09 19.46
C HIS A 553 5.27 -23.50 18.82
N PRO A 554 4.08 -24.09 18.63
CA PRO A 554 3.90 -25.48 18.20
C PRO A 554 4.38 -25.78 16.78
N ALA A 555 4.39 -24.77 15.89
CA ALA A 555 4.71 -25.00 14.49
C ALA A 555 6.15 -25.44 14.25
N GLY A 556 7.11 -25.21 15.16
CA GLY A 556 8.50 -25.65 14.97
C GLY A 556 9.15 -25.19 13.65
N HIS A 557 8.65 -24.11 13.04
CA HIS A 557 8.91 -23.74 11.64
C HIS A 557 9.24 -22.26 11.45
N ASN A 558 9.98 -22.03 10.37
CA ASN A 558 10.27 -20.80 9.65
C ASN A 558 9.21 -19.68 9.80
N GLY A 559 9.50 -18.68 10.65
CA GLY A 559 8.91 -17.35 10.73
C GLY A 559 9.49 -16.58 11.92
N TYR A 560 8.91 -15.45 12.31
CA TYR A 560 9.42 -14.67 13.45
C TYR A 560 8.60 -14.96 14.71
N VAL A 561 9.22 -15.09 15.88
CA VAL A 561 8.53 -15.43 17.12
C VAL A 561 8.89 -14.49 18.26
N SER A 562 7.98 -14.15 19.15
CA SER A 562 8.36 -13.51 20.42
C SER A 562 8.87 -14.53 21.46
N PRO A 563 9.67 -14.09 22.45
CA PRO A 563 10.08 -14.89 23.60
C PRO A 563 8.91 -15.42 24.41
N ALA A 564 9.02 -16.68 24.85
CA ALA A 564 8.22 -17.27 25.91
C ALA A 564 8.96 -17.28 27.25
N ILE A 565 8.23 -17.12 28.34
CA ILE A 565 8.71 -17.32 29.73
C ILE A 565 7.72 -18.27 30.43
N LYS A 566 8.01 -19.57 30.35
CA LYS A 566 7.07 -20.65 30.71
C LYS A 566 6.63 -20.62 32.16
N ASP A 567 7.55 -20.37 33.09
CA ASP A 567 7.25 -20.29 34.53
C ASP A 567 6.36 -19.09 34.89
N LYS A 568 6.29 -18.08 34.01
CA LYS A 568 5.40 -16.92 34.13
C LYS A 568 4.12 -17.03 33.28
N GLY A 569 3.91 -18.15 32.58
CA GLY A 569 2.75 -18.39 31.72
C GLY A 569 2.73 -17.58 30.41
N ILE A 570 3.87 -17.04 30.00
CA ILE A 570 4.03 -16.25 28.77
C ILE A 570 4.41 -17.20 27.64
N HIS A 571 3.68 -17.16 26.53
CA HIS A 571 3.91 -17.99 25.34
C HIS A 571 4.38 -17.10 24.18
N SER A 572 5.11 -17.71 23.24
CA SER A 572 5.56 -17.09 22.00
C SER A 572 4.39 -16.67 21.11
N VAL A 573 4.54 -15.54 20.44
CA VAL A 573 3.68 -15.03 19.37
C VAL A 573 4.36 -15.27 18.05
N PHE A 574 3.70 -15.88 17.08
CA PHE A 574 4.23 -16.14 15.75
C PHE A 574 3.78 -15.09 14.73
N TYR A 575 4.75 -14.47 14.06
CA TYR A 575 4.58 -13.46 13.03
C TYR A 575 4.96 -14.03 11.66
N MET A 576 4.17 -13.69 10.64
CA MET A 576 4.39 -14.16 9.27
C MET A 576 4.11 -13.06 8.25
N ASP A 577 5.00 -12.90 7.29
CA ASP A 577 4.77 -12.09 6.07
C ASP A 577 3.86 -12.83 5.06
N GLY A 578 3.24 -12.18 4.08
CA GLY A 578 3.28 -10.75 3.75
C GLY A 578 1.94 -10.27 3.17
N PRO A 579 1.84 -9.03 2.67
CA PRO A 579 0.58 -8.44 2.20
C PRO A 579 -0.18 -9.24 1.13
N ALA A 580 0.53 -9.98 0.26
CA ALA A 580 -0.07 -10.89 -0.73
C ALA A 580 -0.44 -12.28 -0.16
N GLY A 581 -0.58 -12.40 1.16
CA GLY A 581 -0.88 -13.61 1.92
C GLY A 581 0.35 -14.31 2.49
N ILE A 582 0.12 -15.39 3.25
CA ILE A 582 1.17 -16.10 3.99
C ILE A 582 1.87 -17.21 3.18
N GLY A 583 1.85 -17.11 1.85
CA GLY A 583 2.50 -18.07 0.94
C GLY A 583 1.77 -19.41 0.77
N ARG A 584 0.47 -19.51 1.11
CA ARG A 584 -0.37 -20.69 0.79
C ARG A 584 -1.12 -20.54 -0.53
N THR A 585 -1.71 -19.38 -0.75
CA THR A 585 -2.28 -18.94 -2.02
C THR A 585 -1.53 -17.68 -2.45
N ALA A 586 -1.20 -17.57 -3.74
CA ALA A 586 -0.71 -16.31 -4.29
C ALA A 586 -1.91 -15.39 -4.57
N TRP A 587 -2.16 -14.44 -3.66
CA TRP A 587 -3.24 -13.47 -3.81
C TRP A 587 -2.80 -12.27 -4.68
N PRO A 588 -3.74 -11.54 -5.31
CA PRO A 588 -3.41 -10.27 -5.96
C PRO A 588 -2.81 -9.28 -4.97
N THR A 589 -1.87 -8.47 -5.42
CA THR A 589 -1.19 -7.51 -4.54
C THR A 589 -2.11 -6.33 -4.17
N GLU A 590 -1.77 -5.62 -3.09
CA GLU A 590 -2.59 -4.51 -2.56
C GLU A 590 -2.81 -3.39 -3.60
N MET A 591 -1.82 -3.13 -4.47
CA MET A 591 -1.96 -2.18 -5.58
C MET A 591 -3.08 -2.56 -6.53
N LEU A 592 -3.22 -3.84 -6.87
CA LEU A 592 -4.31 -4.32 -7.71
C LEU A 592 -5.63 -4.37 -6.92
N LEU A 593 -5.62 -4.91 -5.70
CA LEU A 593 -6.81 -5.02 -4.86
C LEU A 593 -7.48 -3.66 -4.62
N ALA A 594 -6.71 -2.58 -4.44
CA ALA A 594 -7.25 -1.24 -4.28
C ALA A 594 -8.13 -0.81 -5.46
N CYS A 595 -7.79 -1.26 -6.68
CA CYS A 595 -8.54 -0.96 -7.88
C CYS A 595 -9.95 -1.58 -7.89
N ALA A 596 -10.25 -2.53 -7.01
CA ALA A 596 -11.59 -3.10 -6.90
C ALA A 596 -12.63 -2.08 -6.43
N PHE A 597 -12.25 -1.11 -5.59
CA PHE A 597 -13.18 -0.20 -4.90
C PHE A 597 -14.38 -0.93 -4.24
N ASN A 598 -14.15 -2.14 -3.72
CA ASN A 598 -15.18 -2.99 -3.16
C ASN A 598 -14.82 -3.46 -1.74
N LYS A 599 -15.47 -2.86 -0.74
CA LYS A 599 -15.26 -3.16 0.68
C LYS A 599 -15.56 -4.63 1.01
N GLU A 600 -16.55 -5.23 0.35
CA GLU A 600 -16.91 -6.64 0.56
C GLU A 600 -15.84 -7.58 0.00
N ALA A 601 -15.29 -7.27 -1.17
CA ALA A 601 -14.19 -8.03 -1.76
C ALA A 601 -12.96 -8.02 -0.82
N TRP A 602 -12.60 -6.85 -0.28
CA TRP A 602 -11.49 -6.72 0.67
C TRP A 602 -11.75 -7.43 2.00
N TYR A 603 -12.99 -7.40 2.50
CA TYR A 603 -13.38 -8.16 3.69
C TYR A 603 -13.21 -9.68 3.47
N ARG A 604 -13.72 -10.19 2.33
CA ARG A 604 -13.59 -11.61 1.97
C ARG A 604 -12.14 -12.05 1.75
N PHE A 605 -11.30 -11.16 1.21
CA PHE A 605 -9.85 -11.38 1.14
C PHE A 605 -9.26 -11.54 2.55
N GLY A 606 -9.58 -10.62 3.47
CA GLY A 606 -9.17 -10.71 4.87
C GLY A 606 -9.64 -12.00 5.57
N GLU A 607 -10.90 -12.41 5.37
CA GLU A 607 -11.44 -13.68 5.89
C GLU A 607 -10.63 -14.88 5.36
N ALA A 608 -10.31 -14.88 4.06
CA ALA A 608 -9.58 -15.98 3.45
C ALA A 608 -8.15 -16.10 4.00
N VAL A 609 -7.44 -14.99 4.16
CA VAL A 609 -6.08 -14.99 4.72
C VAL A 609 -6.10 -15.29 6.22
N GLY A 610 -7.09 -14.78 6.97
CA GLY A 610 -7.28 -15.15 8.38
C GLY A 610 -7.43 -16.66 8.57
N ALA A 611 -8.19 -17.33 7.70
CA ALA A 611 -8.29 -18.79 7.69
C ALA A 611 -6.97 -19.49 7.34
N GLU A 612 -6.16 -18.94 6.42
CA GLU A 612 -4.82 -19.47 6.12
C GLU A 612 -3.89 -19.36 7.33
N CYS A 613 -3.92 -18.21 8.03
CA CYS A 613 -3.16 -17.98 9.24
C CYS A 613 -3.52 -18.98 10.34
N GLU A 614 -4.81 -19.25 10.58
CA GLU A 614 -5.21 -20.27 11.56
C GLU A 614 -4.73 -21.68 11.19
N GLU A 615 -4.81 -22.06 9.91
CA GLU A 615 -4.28 -23.34 9.43
C GLU A 615 -2.75 -23.45 9.53
N ALA A 616 -2.06 -22.32 9.47
CA ALA A 616 -0.60 -22.22 9.62
C ALA A 616 -0.16 -21.91 11.06
N GLN A 617 -1.11 -21.78 11.99
CA GLN A 617 -0.88 -21.37 13.38
C GLN A 617 -0.14 -20.03 13.49
N VAL A 618 -0.44 -19.06 12.63
CA VAL A 618 0.08 -17.69 12.67
C VAL A 618 -0.77 -16.84 13.62
N ASP A 619 -0.12 -16.20 14.60
CA ASP A 619 -0.80 -15.29 15.54
C ASP A 619 -0.92 -13.87 14.97
N VAL A 620 0.10 -13.40 14.25
CA VAL A 620 0.19 -12.04 13.70
C VAL A 620 0.60 -12.08 12.23
N TRP A 621 -0.28 -11.60 11.36
CA TRP A 621 0.01 -11.41 9.94
C TRP A 621 0.61 -10.02 9.71
N LEU A 622 1.81 -9.94 9.12
CA LEU A 622 2.56 -8.70 8.86
C LEU A 622 2.02 -7.94 7.63
N ALA A 623 0.77 -7.54 7.72
CA ALA A 623 -0.02 -6.86 6.71
C ALA A 623 -1.19 -6.12 7.40
N PRO A 624 -1.95 -5.26 6.71
CA PRO A 624 -1.71 -4.73 5.37
C PRO A 624 -0.58 -3.69 5.32
N ALA A 625 -0.06 -3.38 4.13
CA ALA A 625 0.98 -2.36 3.98
C ALA A 625 0.39 -1.04 3.43
N VAL A 626 0.40 0.01 4.27
CA VAL A 626 -0.47 1.19 4.12
C VAL A 626 0.28 2.49 3.85
N ASN A 627 1.56 2.43 3.50
CA ASN A 627 2.27 3.59 2.96
C ASN A 627 1.62 4.04 1.63
N LEU A 628 1.79 5.31 1.26
CA LEU A 628 1.14 5.86 0.08
C LEU A 628 2.02 5.75 -1.16
N HIS A 629 1.41 5.64 -2.33
CA HIS A 629 2.12 5.82 -3.61
C HIS A 629 2.49 7.30 -3.78
N ARG A 630 3.62 7.71 -3.22
CA ARG A 630 4.15 9.08 -3.37
C ARG A 630 4.80 9.29 -4.73
N ASN A 631 5.51 8.28 -5.23
CA ASN A 631 6.25 8.34 -6.48
C ASN A 631 6.13 6.98 -7.20
N PRO A 632 5.95 6.95 -8.55
CA PRO A 632 5.82 5.70 -9.30
C PRO A 632 7.09 4.82 -9.29
N LEU A 633 8.25 5.35 -8.89
CA LEU A 633 9.49 4.60 -8.79
C LEU A 633 9.68 3.85 -7.46
N CYS A 634 8.83 4.07 -6.46
CA CYS A 634 8.96 3.35 -5.19
C CYS A 634 8.89 1.83 -5.43
N GLY A 635 9.92 1.12 -4.97
CA GLY A 635 10.11 -0.31 -5.22
C GLY A 635 8.99 -1.20 -4.67
N ARG A 636 8.32 -0.75 -3.60
CA ARG A 636 7.27 -1.48 -2.89
C ARG A 636 5.85 -1.01 -3.20
N ASN A 637 5.66 -0.17 -4.23
CA ASN A 637 4.31 0.26 -4.60
C ASN A 637 3.36 -0.93 -4.86
N PHE A 638 3.83 -2.07 -5.37
CA PHE A 638 2.98 -3.24 -5.60
C PHE A 638 2.23 -3.72 -4.35
N GLU A 639 2.85 -3.65 -3.18
CA GLU A 639 2.27 -4.09 -1.91
C GLU A 639 1.62 -2.95 -1.14
N TYR A 640 1.51 -1.75 -1.69
CA TYR A 640 0.74 -0.64 -1.12
C TYR A 640 -0.53 -0.39 -1.94
N PHE A 641 -1.56 0.22 -1.34
CA PHE A 641 -2.86 0.37 -2.01
C PHE A 641 -2.93 1.51 -3.03
N SER A 642 -2.62 2.75 -2.62
CA SER A 642 -3.06 3.94 -3.36
C SER A 642 -2.21 5.18 -3.02
N GLU A 643 -2.28 6.18 -3.89
CA GLU A 643 -1.83 7.55 -3.58
C GLU A 643 -2.78 8.30 -2.63
N ASP A 644 -4.02 7.82 -2.46
CA ASP A 644 -5.05 8.44 -1.63
C ASP A 644 -5.13 7.81 -0.22
N PRO A 645 -5.01 8.61 0.85
CA PRO A 645 -5.03 8.12 2.22
C PRO A 645 -6.40 7.57 2.65
N PHE A 646 -7.49 8.10 2.12
CA PHE A 646 -8.83 7.63 2.48
C PHE A 646 -9.08 6.25 1.87
N LEU A 647 -8.81 6.07 0.57
CA LEU A 647 -8.93 4.76 -0.08
C LEU A 647 -8.05 3.72 0.61
N THR A 648 -6.76 4.02 0.82
CA THR A 648 -5.81 3.16 1.56
C THR A 648 -6.35 2.77 2.94
N GLY A 649 -6.84 3.74 3.71
CA GLY A 649 -7.41 3.48 5.04
C GLY A 649 -8.69 2.62 5.00
N VAL A 650 -9.57 2.80 4.00
CA VAL A 650 -10.77 1.97 3.85
C VAL A 650 -10.40 0.53 3.47
N CYS A 651 -9.48 0.33 2.52
CA CYS A 651 -8.96 -0.98 2.15
C CYS A 651 -8.42 -1.71 3.38
N ALA A 652 -7.48 -1.06 4.09
CA ALA A 652 -6.84 -1.62 5.25
C ALA A 652 -7.83 -1.97 6.37
N CYS A 653 -8.82 -1.11 6.62
CA CYS A 653 -9.86 -1.38 7.61
C CYS A 653 -10.75 -2.57 7.23
N ALA A 654 -11.13 -2.71 5.96
CA ALA A 654 -11.96 -3.81 5.49
C ALA A 654 -11.24 -5.16 5.63
N ILE A 655 -9.97 -5.21 5.19
CA ILE A 655 -9.11 -6.41 5.32
C ILE A 655 -8.91 -6.76 6.79
N THR A 656 -8.57 -5.79 7.62
CA THR A 656 -8.38 -5.97 9.07
C THR A 656 -9.61 -6.56 9.73
N LYS A 657 -10.80 -6.08 9.39
CA LYS A 657 -12.06 -6.64 9.91
C LYS A 657 -12.29 -8.07 9.42
N GLY A 658 -12.06 -8.33 8.14
CA GLY A 658 -12.16 -9.68 7.55
C GLY A 658 -11.31 -10.70 8.31
N VAL A 659 -10.09 -10.32 8.71
CA VAL A 659 -9.20 -11.16 9.53
C VAL A 659 -9.71 -11.26 10.98
N GLN A 660 -9.79 -10.14 11.70
CA GLN A 660 -9.88 -10.15 13.16
C GLN A 660 -11.29 -10.40 13.73
N GLU A 661 -12.36 -10.25 12.93
CA GLU A 661 -13.73 -10.48 13.40
C GLU A 661 -14.05 -11.98 13.53
N ASN A 662 -13.50 -12.80 12.63
CA ASN A 662 -13.83 -14.23 12.53
C ASN A 662 -12.65 -15.17 12.84
N HIS A 663 -11.42 -14.66 12.94
CA HIS A 663 -10.23 -15.47 13.19
C HIS A 663 -9.48 -15.01 14.45
N GLN A 664 -8.76 -15.94 15.08
CA GLN A 664 -7.87 -15.65 16.21
C GLN A 664 -6.49 -15.17 15.73
N VAL A 665 -6.49 -14.22 14.80
CA VAL A 665 -5.29 -13.70 14.12
C VAL A 665 -5.33 -12.19 14.23
N LEU A 666 -4.18 -11.57 14.52
CA LEU A 666 -4.02 -10.13 14.44
C LEU A 666 -3.38 -9.73 13.12
N VAL A 667 -3.73 -8.55 12.66
CA VAL A 667 -2.99 -7.89 11.59
C VAL A 667 -1.95 -6.95 12.21
N CYS A 668 -0.88 -6.68 11.47
CA CYS A 668 0.18 -5.74 11.84
C CYS A 668 0.43 -4.77 10.67
N PRO A 669 -0.34 -3.66 10.59
CA PRO A 669 -0.19 -2.71 9.52
C PRO A 669 1.19 -2.06 9.52
N LYS A 670 1.77 -1.88 8.33
CA LYS A 670 3.14 -1.41 8.14
C LYS A 670 3.27 -0.41 6.98
N HIS A 671 4.25 0.48 6.94
CA HIS A 671 5.29 0.74 7.94
C HIS A 671 5.05 2.12 8.53
N PHE A 672 4.89 2.19 9.86
CA PHE A 672 4.52 3.37 10.62
C PHE A 672 5.79 4.19 10.97
N ALA A 673 6.15 5.23 10.22
CA ALA A 673 5.40 5.90 9.15
C ALA A 673 6.34 6.48 8.09
N VAL A 674 5.77 6.99 7.01
CA VAL A 674 6.47 7.82 6.01
C VAL A 674 7.67 7.09 5.34
N ASN A 675 7.43 5.83 4.93
CA ASN A 675 8.40 4.94 4.28
C ASN A 675 8.08 4.76 2.78
N GLU A 676 8.02 5.87 2.04
CA GLU A 676 7.65 5.86 0.63
C GLU A 676 8.86 5.73 -0.33
N GLN A 677 10.09 5.53 0.18
CA GLN A 677 11.32 5.34 -0.60
C GLN A 677 12.15 4.18 -0.02
N GLU A 678 12.57 3.23 -0.87
CA GLU A 678 13.36 2.08 -0.42
C GLU A 678 14.87 2.36 -0.41
N THR A 679 15.29 3.31 -1.25
CA THR A 679 16.66 3.77 -1.38
C THR A 679 17.16 4.36 -0.06
N TYR A 680 18.05 3.62 0.60
CA TYR A 680 18.67 3.93 1.89
C TYR A 680 17.68 4.07 3.06
N ARG A 681 16.52 3.40 3.01
CA ARG A 681 15.52 3.41 4.10
C ARG A 681 16.07 3.07 5.49
N ARG A 682 17.15 2.28 5.57
CA ARG A 682 17.89 1.92 6.81
C ARG A 682 19.40 2.25 6.75
N GLY A 683 19.80 3.13 5.83
CA GLY A 683 21.18 3.53 5.61
C GLY A 683 22.08 2.42 5.04
N ASN A 684 23.39 2.62 5.13
CA ASN A 684 24.41 1.63 4.78
C ASN A 684 25.69 1.90 5.58
N ALA A 685 26.03 1.06 6.56
CA ALA A 685 27.19 1.32 7.43
C ALA A 685 28.53 1.17 6.68
N LYS A 686 28.62 0.25 5.70
CA LYS A 686 29.85 0.05 4.91
C LYS A 686 30.22 1.28 4.07
N LYS A 687 29.21 1.89 3.44
CA LYS A 687 29.36 3.15 2.69
C LYS A 687 29.42 4.37 3.62
N GLN A 688 29.12 4.19 4.92
CA GLN A 688 28.90 5.24 5.89
C GLN A 688 27.80 6.22 5.44
N TYR A 689 26.70 5.69 4.94
CA TYR A 689 25.53 6.47 4.54
C TYR A 689 24.47 6.34 5.62
N ASP A 690 23.99 7.46 6.14
CA ASP A 690 22.90 7.47 7.13
C ASP A 690 21.61 6.87 6.55
N ALA A 691 20.66 6.51 7.41
CA ALA A 691 19.30 6.24 6.99
C ALA A 691 18.65 7.50 6.42
N VAL A 692 17.83 7.31 5.38
CA VAL A 692 17.12 8.43 4.74
C VAL A 692 16.23 9.14 5.75
N ASP A 693 16.27 10.48 5.73
CA ASP A 693 15.33 11.32 6.47
C ASP A 693 14.21 11.82 5.56
N SER A 694 12.98 11.50 5.96
CA SER A 694 11.75 12.05 5.38
C SER A 694 11.43 13.38 6.06
N VAL A 695 11.78 14.49 5.41
CA VAL A 695 11.51 15.85 5.91
C VAL A 695 10.13 16.29 5.43
N ILE A 696 9.18 16.41 6.36
CA ILE A 696 7.76 16.56 6.09
C ILE A 696 7.10 17.53 7.09
N THR A 697 6.06 18.24 6.63
CA THR A 697 5.22 19.08 7.50
C THR A 697 4.32 18.21 8.39
N GLU A 698 3.96 18.71 9.57
CA GLU A 698 3.06 17.98 10.48
C GLU A 698 1.68 17.76 9.82
N ARG A 699 1.26 18.73 9.01
CA ARG A 699 0.04 18.69 8.23
C ARG A 699 0.04 17.57 7.20
N ALA A 700 1.04 17.51 6.32
CA ALA A 700 1.10 16.47 5.31
C ALA A 700 1.19 15.08 5.97
N ALA A 701 1.95 14.96 7.06
CA ALA A 701 1.99 13.74 7.85
C ALA A 701 0.59 13.34 8.35
N ARG A 702 -0.16 14.25 8.99
CA ARG A 702 -1.48 13.97 9.59
C ARG A 702 -2.61 13.77 8.56
N GLU A 703 -2.63 14.56 7.49
CA GLU A 703 -3.69 14.51 6.48
C GLU A 703 -3.50 13.36 5.49
N LEU A 704 -2.24 12.98 5.21
CA LEU A 704 -1.92 11.92 4.24
C LEU A 704 -1.35 10.67 4.92
N TYR A 705 -0.08 10.70 5.33
CA TYR A 705 0.71 9.48 5.60
C TYR A 705 0.35 8.75 6.89
N LEU A 706 -0.21 9.47 7.88
CA LEU A 706 -0.68 8.91 9.14
C LEU A 706 -2.17 8.54 9.10
N LYS A 707 -2.92 9.05 8.13
CA LYS A 707 -4.38 8.88 8.06
C LYS A 707 -4.82 7.42 7.93
N PRO A 708 -4.18 6.55 7.11
CA PRO A 708 -4.52 5.12 7.08
C PRO A 708 -4.36 4.44 8.45
N PHE A 709 -3.28 4.74 9.18
CA PHE A 709 -3.05 4.21 10.52
C PHE A 709 -4.07 4.73 11.54
N GLU A 710 -4.41 6.02 11.49
CA GLU A 710 -5.48 6.60 12.32
C GLU A 710 -6.80 5.85 12.11
N MET A 711 -7.15 5.59 10.84
CA MET A 711 -8.37 4.87 10.48
C MET A 711 -8.34 3.43 11.01
N LEU A 712 -7.21 2.72 10.90
CA LEU A 712 -7.05 1.37 11.45
C LEU A 712 -7.25 1.34 12.98
N VAL A 713 -6.68 2.30 13.70
CA VAL A 713 -6.87 2.44 15.15
C VAL A 713 -8.32 2.74 15.49
N LYS A 714 -8.91 3.77 14.88
CA LYS A 714 -10.24 4.27 15.25
C LYS A 714 -11.41 3.42 14.71
N LYS A 715 -11.25 2.77 13.55
CA LYS A 715 -12.35 2.12 12.81
C LYS A 715 -12.22 0.60 12.68
N ALA A 716 -11.03 0.03 12.91
CA ALA A 716 -10.78 -1.41 12.78
C ALA A 716 -10.19 -2.07 14.04
N ASN A 717 -9.97 -1.30 15.11
CA ASN A 717 -9.49 -1.79 16.40
C ASN A 717 -8.20 -2.65 16.27
N VAL A 718 -7.25 -2.17 15.47
CA VAL A 718 -5.95 -2.82 15.33
C VAL A 718 -5.21 -2.90 16.68
N ARG A 719 -4.42 -3.96 16.87
CA ARG A 719 -3.71 -4.25 18.14
C ARG A 719 -2.21 -4.53 18.00
N CYS A 720 -1.70 -4.57 16.78
CA CYS A 720 -0.26 -4.63 16.46
C CYS A 720 0.01 -3.65 15.31
N ILE A 721 1.07 -2.85 15.36
CA ILE A 721 1.52 -1.96 14.27
C ILE A 721 3.04 -2.04 14.20
N MET A 722 3.60 -2.05 12.98
CA MET A 722 5.04 -2.08 12.73
C MET A 722 5.55 -0.69 12.37
N THR A 723 6.57 -0.20 13.08
CA THR A 723 7.22 1.08 12.73
C THR A 723 8.20 0.94 11.58
N SER A 724 8.40 1.98 10.77
CA SER A 724 9.36 1.97 9.66
C SER A 724 10.82 2.10 10.08
N PHE A 725 11.74 1.86 9.13
CA PHE A 725 13.18 2.04 9.31
C PHE A 725 13.66 3.48 9.23
N ASN A 726 13.01 4.32 8.42
CA ASN A 726 13.52 5.64 8.07
C ASN A 726 13.45 6.64 9.25
N LYS A 727 14.13 7.77 9.06
CA LYS A 727 13.95 8.95 9.92
C LYS A 727 12.79 9.81 9.40
N ILE A 728 12.11 10.46 10.34
CA ILE A 728 11.08 11.46 10.08
C ILE A 728 11.50 12.72 10.83
N ASN A 729 11.78 13.79 10.09
CA ASN A 729 12.30 15.04 10.64
C ASN A 729 13.51 14.83 11.59
N GLY A 730 14.43 13.95 11.18
CA GLY A 730 15.71 13.67 11.84
C GLY A 730 15.67 12.67 12.99
N ILE A 731 14.53 12.01 13.24
CA ILE A 731 14.36 11.00 14.30
C ILE A 731 13.83 9.71 13.68
N PHE A 732 14.45 8.57 13.99
CA PHE A 732 13.95 7.25 13.57
C PHE A 732 12.50 7.03 13.98
N ALA A 733 11.66 6.52 13.08
CA ALA A 733 10.25 6.30 13.36
C ALA A 733 10.01 5.46 14.63
N GLY A 734 10.75 4.34 14.77
CA GLY A 734 10.68 3.49 15.95
C GLY A 734 11.19 4.12 17.26
N GLY A 735 11.96 5.21 17.18
CA GLY A 735 12.47 5.98 18.33
C GLY A 735 11.76 7.32 18.54
N ASN A 736 10.66 7.58 17.83
CA ASN A 736 9.98 8.86 17.85
C ASN A 736 8.79 8.84 18.82
N SER A 737 8.94 9.46 20.00
CA SER A 737 7.90 9.50 21.03
C SER A 737 6.68 10.35 20.64
N ASP A 738 6.87 11.37 19.79
CA ASP A 738 5.75 12.14 19.23
C ASP A 738 4.87 11.23 18.36
N LEU A 739 5.48 10.35 17.57
CA LEU A 739 4.78 9.35 16.77
C LEU A 739 4.14 8.24 17.63
N CYS A 740 4.95 7.56 18.45
CA CYS A 740 4.57 6.33 19.14
C CYS A 740 3.72 6.54 20.40
N ASN A 741 3.93 7.63 21.14
CA ASN A 741 3.14 7.94 22.33
C ASN A 741 2.11 9.04 22.04
N ARG A 742 2.55 10.23 21.64
CA ARG A 742 1.65 11.40 21.57
C ARG A 742 0.56 11.20 20.53
N ILE A 743 0.90 10.98 19.27
CA ILE A 743 -0.10 10.80 18.21
C ILE A 743 -0.83 9.47 18.39
N LEU A 744 -0.09 8.37 18.41
CA LEU A 744 -0.71 7.04 18.37
C LEU A 744 -1.52 6.70 19.64
N ARG A 745 -0.97 6.95 20.84
CA ARG A 745 -1.60 6.53 22.10
C ARG A 745 -2.42 7.64 22.75
N GLU A 746 -1.86 8.84 22.90
CA GLU A 746 -2.55 9.95 23.59
C GLU A 746 -3.69 10.52 22.73
N GLU A 747 -3.46 10.75 21.43
CA GLU A 747 -4.48 11.32 20.54
C GLU A 747 -5.41 10.27 19.95
N TRP A 748 -4.89 9.18 19.37
CA TRP A 748 -5.74 8.17 18.71
C TRP A 748 -6.28 7.09 19.66
N GLY A 749 -5.75 6.97 20.88
CA GLY A 749 -6.22 6.00 21.87
C GLY A 749 -5.81 4.56 21.56
N TYR A 750 -4.65 4.35 20.93
CA TYR A 750 -4.16 3.00 20.64
C TYR A 750 -3.82 2.20 21.90
N GLU A 751 -4.46 1.03 22.05
CA GLU A 751 -4.28 0.13 23.20
C GLU A 751 -3.46 -1.13 22.88
N GLY A 752 -2.95 -1.25 21.64
CA GLY A 752 -2.14 -2.37 21.20
C GLY A 752 -0.66 -2.22 21.55
N PHE A 753 0.16 -3.07 20.93
CA PHE A 753 1.62 -2.99 21.02
C PHE A 753 2.25 -2.60 19.67
N LEU A 754 3.42 -2.00 19.72
CA LEU A 754 4.25 -1.67 18.58
C LEU A 754 5.39 -2.67 18.46
N VAL A 755 5.74 -2.96 17.21
CA VAL A 755 6.96 -3.66 16.86
C VAL A 755 7.81 -2.77 15.95
N THR A 756 9.14 -2.89 15.99
CA THR A 756 9.97 -2.33 14.91
C THR A 756 9.82 -3.15 13.63
N ASP A 757 10.18 -2.57 12.48
CA ASP A 757 10.51 -3.35 11.29
C ASP A 757 11.73 -4.25 11.56
N TRP A 758 11.90 -5.29 10.75
CA TRP A 758 12.86 -6.38 10.97
C TRP A 758 14.26 -6.04 10.46
N GLY A 759 15.17 -5.56 11.31
CA GLY A 759 16.56 -5.36 10.88
C GLY A 759 17.57 -5.38 12.00
N ASP A 760 18.46 -6.38 12.00
CA ASP A 760 19.63 -6.41 12.90
C ASP A 760 20.83 -5.70 12.24
N MET A 761 21.26 -4.60 12.86
CA MET A 761 22.62 -4.01 12.83
C MET A 761 23.19 -3.43 11.52
N ASP A 762 22.59 -2.35 11.01
CA ASP A 762 23.34 -1.34 10.23
C ASP A 762 23.14 0.07 10.84
N ILE A 763 22.11 0.82 10.43
CA ILE A 763 21.80 2.16 10.96
C ILE A 763 20.29 2.22 11.27
N VAL A 764 19.91 1.65 12.40
CA VAL A 764 18.53 1.59 12.93
C VAL A 764 18.47 2.14 14.35
N VAL A 765 17.26 2.31 14.88
CA VAL A 765 17.04 2.79 16.26
C VAL A 765 17.69 1.86 17.29
N ASP A 766 18.30 2.43 18.34
CA ASP A 766 18.79 1.67 19.50
C ASP A 766 17.63 1.08 20.31
N GLY A 767 17.77 -0.16 20.78
CA GLY A 767 16.68 -0.86 21.46
C GLY A 767 16.18 -0.16 22.73
N ALA A 768 17.05 0.50 23.50
CA ALA A 768 16.59 1.26 24.67
C ALA A 768 15.81 2.51 24.27
N ASP A 769 16.24 3.20 23.21
CA ASP A 769 15.59 4.42 22.74
C ASP A 769 14.22 4.11 22.10
N ALA A 770 14.10 2.97 21.39
CA ALA A 770 12.83 2.48 20.88
C ALA A 770 11.81 2.23 22.01
N VAL A 771 12.22 1.49 23.05
CA VAL A 771 11.35 1.21 24.21
C VAL A 771 11.03 2.48 24.99
N ALA A 772 11.99 3.39 25.15
CA ALA A 772 11.77 4.67 25.80
C ALA A 772 10.74 5.54 25.03
N ALA A 773 10.75 5.47 23.70
CA ALA A 773 9.82 6.17 22.81
C ALA A 773 8.42 5.53 22.76
N GLY A 774 8.21 4.35 23.35
CA GLY A 774 6.92 3.65 23.36
C GLY A 774 6.74 2.64 22.23
N ASN A 775 7.82 2.29 21.51
CA ASN A 775 7.85 1.12 20.65
C ASN A 775 8.17 -0.13 21.48
N ASP A 776 7.21 -1.04 21.60
CA ASP A 776 7.21 -2.02 22.70
C ASP A 776 8.17 -3.20 22.47
N VAL A 777 8.32 -3.67 21.22
CA VAL A 777 9.11 -4.86 20.90
C VAL A 777 10.03 -4.61 19.71
N VAL A 778 11.33 -4.84 19.89
CA VAL A 778 12.33 -4.65 18.84
C VAL A 778 12.55 -5.95 18.05
N MET A 779 12.48 -5.86 16.72
CA MET A 779 12.42 -6.97 15.78
C MET A 779 13.50 -6.90 14.68
N PRO A 780 14.08 -8.06 14.27
CA PRO A 780 14.29 -9.17 15.18
C PRO A 780 15.10 -8.67 16.37
N GLY A 781 15.10 -9.42 17.46
CA GLY A 781 15.99 -9.13 18.55
C GLY A 781 16.70 -10.38 19.04
N GLY A 782 17.43 -10.21 20.12
CA GLY A 782 18.32 -11.23 20.63
C GLY A 782 19.30 -10.62 21.64
N PRO A 783 20.34 -11.37 22.03
CA PRO A 783 21.30 -10.91 23.01
C PRO A 783 21.89 -9.50 22.76
N PRO A 784 22.18 -9.05 21.51
CA PRO A 784 22.66 -7.69 21.25
C PRO A 784 21.67 -6.60 21.66
N VAL A 785 20.41 -6.70 21.23
CA VAL A 785 19.36 -5.72 21.53
C VAL A 785 18.97 -5.76 23.00
N ILE A 786 18.93 -6.95 23.63
CA ILE A 786 18.72 -7.06 25.08
C ILE A 786 19.82 -6.30 25.84
N LYS A 787 21.07 -6.38 25.39
CA LYS A 787 22.18 -5.61 25.98
C LYS A 787 22.01 -4.11 25.78
N GLN A 788 21.53 -3.66 24.61
CA GLN A 788 21.22 -2.24 24.37
C GLN A 788 20.20 -1.73 25.39
N ILE A 789 19.08 -2.46 25.56
CA ILE A 789 18.02 -2.13 26.52
C ILE A 789 18.59 -2.06 27.95
N LEU A 790 19.36 -3.07 28.38
CA LEU A 790 19.95 -3.11 29.73
C LEU A 790 21.00 -2.02 29.95
N ASN A 791 21.78 -1.66 28.94
CA ASN A 791 22.73 -0.55 29.01
C ASN A 791 22.00 0.77 29.11
N GLY A 792 20.99 1.00 28.26
CA GLY A 792 20.14 2.19 28.34
C GLY A 792 19.43 2.32 29.68
N TYR A 793 19.05 1.20 30.31
CA TYR A 793 18.52 1.21 31.68
C TYR A 793 19.55 1.67 32.71
N ARG A 794 20.78 1.13 32.66
CA ARG A 794 21.90 1.55 33.54
C ARG A 794 22.28 3.01 33.34
N GLU A 795 22.18 3.50 32.11
CA GLU A 795 22.45 4.88 31.71
C GLU A 795 21.28 5.83 32.02
N GLY A 796 20.10 5.31 32.35
CA GLY A 796 18.89 6.09 32.62
C GLY A 796 18.15 6.60 31.37
N ARG A 797 18.51 6.13 30.17
CA ARG A 797 17.81 6.43 28.89
C ARG A 797 16.43 5.77 28.82
N VAL A 798 16.28 4.59 29.42
CA VAL A 798 14.99 3.90 29.58
C VAL A 798 14.78 3.56 31.06
N THR A 799 13.57 3.79 31.56
CA THR A 799 13.20 3.52 32.96
C THR A 799 12.56 2.15 33.10
N ARG A 800 12.64 1.55 34.30
CA ARG A 800 11.94 0.30 34.61
C ARG A 800 10.44 0.39 34.31
N ARG A 801 9.81 1.52 34.63
CA ARG A 801 8.38 1.77 34.32
C ARG A 801 8.07 1.70 32.82
N GLN A 802 8.97 2.21 31.97
CA GLN A 802 8.81 2.08 30.51
C GLN A 802 8.91 0.62 30.07
N LEU A 803 9.86 -0.16 30.62
CA LEU A 803 9.95 -1.59 30.35
C LEU A 803 8.68 -2.34 30.74
N GLU A 804 8.15 -2.07 31.94
CA GLU A 804 6.90 -2.66 32.46
C GLU A 804 5.67 -2.25 31.64
N THR A 805 5.66 -1.01 31.14
CA THR A 805 4.58 -0.50 30.27
C THR A 805 4.60 -1.23 28.93
N ALA A 806 5.77 -1.35 28.29
CA ALA A 806 5.92 -2.09 27.04
C ALA A 806 5.52 -3.56 27.18
N ALA A 807 6.00 -4.22 28.25
CA ALA A 807 5.62 -5.60 28.56
C ALA A 807 4.10 -5.72 28.82
N SER A 808 3.47 -4.72 29.44
CA SER A 808 2.01 -4.71 29.65
C SER A 808 1.23 -4.69 28.34
N HIS A 809 1.64 -3.86 27.38
CA HIS A 809 0.98 -3.78 26.08
C HIS A 809 1.01 -5.12 25.35
N LEU A 810 2.21 -5.73 25.26
CA LEU A 810 2.39 -7.05 24.65
C LEU A 810 1.52 -8.11 25.35
N LEU A 811 1.64 -8.24 26.67
CA LEU A 811 0.96 -9.30 27.42
C LEU A 811 -0.57 -9.16 27.43
N ARG A 812 -1.09 -7.93 27.38
CA ARG A 812 -2.53 -7.68 27.25
C ARG A 812 -3.08 -8.27 25.96
N VAL A 813 -2.37 -8.06 24.85
CA VAL A 813 -2.78 -8.54 23.53
C VAL A 813 -2.59 -10.06 23.41
N ILE A 814 -1.51 -10.61 23.96
CA ILE A 814 -1.32 -12.08 24.04
C ILE A 814 -2.45 -12.74 24.84
N LYS A 815 -2.91 -12.13 25.93
CA LYS A 815 -4.03 -12.66 26.71
C LYS A 815 -5.34 -12.66 25.91
N SER A 816 -5.59 -11.63 25.09
CA SER A 816 -6.81 -11.56 24.27
C SER A 816 -6.83 -12.60 23.14
N LEU A 817 -5.67 -13.00 22.61
CA LEU A 817 -5.55 -14.12 21.68
C LEU A 817 -5.95 -15.45 22.32
N LYS A 818 -5.51 -15.71 23.57
CA LYS A 818 -5.77 -16.98 24.29
C LYS A 818 -7.20 -17.14 24.81
N GLY A 819 -7.89 -16.04 25.14
CA GLY A 819 -9.19 -16.03 25.82
C GLY A 819 -10.41 -16.50 24.99
N ARG A 820 -10.25 -16.82 23.71
CA ARG A 820 -11.32 -17.31 22.83
C ARG A 820 -11.21 -18.80 22.48
N ASN A 821 -10.26 -19.52 23.07
CA ASN A 821 -10.24 -20.98 23.03
C ASN A 821 -11.35 -21.52 23.92
N GLY A 822 -12.43 -21.99 23.29
CA GLY A 822 -13.69 -22.41 23.93
C GLY A 822 -13.51 -23.22 25.21
N LYS A 823 -13.53 -22.52 26.35
CA LYS A 823 -14.05 -22.91 27.66
C LYS A 823 -13.98 -21.67 28.57
N ASN A 824 -15.15 -21.05 28.76
CA ASN A 824 -15.47 -19.99 29.73
C ASN A 824 -14.54 -18.77 29.78
N GLY A 825 -14.94 -17.71 29.07
CA GLY A 825 -14.33 -16.38 29.15
C GLY A 825 -15.28 -15.28 28.68
N LYS A 826 -16.56 -15.35 29.08
CA LYS A 826 -17.46 -14.18 29.10
C LYS A 826 -17.50 -13.67 30.53
N GLU A 827 -16.39 -13.15 31.01
CA GLU A 827 -16.28 -12.33 32.22
C GLU A 827 -14.81 -11.89 32.28
N ASP A 828 -14.58 -10.60 32.52
CA ASP A 828 -13.30 -9.88 32.57
C ASP A 828 -12.72 -9.36 31.23
N ILE A 829 -13.41 -8.36 30.67
CA ILE A 829 -12.80 -7.25 29.92
C ILE A 829 -12.91 -5.98 30.76
#